data_AF-A0A346Y757-F1
#
_entry.id   AF-A0A346Y757-F1
#
_cell.length_a   1.000
_cell.length_b   1.000
_cell.length_c   1.000
_cell.angle_alpha   90.00
_cell.angle_beta   90.00
_cell.angle_gamma   90.00
#
_symmetry.space_group_name_H-M   'P 1'
#
loop_
_entity.id
_entity.type
_entity.pdbx_description
1 polymer ?
#
loop_
_entity_poly.entity_id
_entity_poly.type
_entity_poly.pdbx_seq_one_letter_code
_entity_poly.pdbx_strand_id
1 'polypeptide(L)'
;MRRTRGKTRSPEGNWSADGLPKATIRLALDTSDPVQRRKVEKLFGACFQLRRAVQSDARHRINAYWAAHHERAADEDAPKRVRERLELTKKGLEAAAKEHLDRAPHLLCWSSKALGLHLADTVWEPTRRHLFPDKVGRRSGRPHITGWWDFHHIPGRARSHTATGNKWETFRLHGTLDATRPAMAHGGWRHHRPVTTPAPPTGMRSKDWWAWDGPLMVVMSNVGSGDLVLPVRLPTAPSERAHLEHFLGRPEAWHQIDLVRHRDPNRPGGWAYEAHLLCLTDPYVSESTQQRRQSVPAGRRAGGDVNVSNITIASHDGDGSDLAVTTIERTADQNARAQARRVKERRRQKSLDRSRRNSNADQYHLSKRQERAAKRRADRGLPNKAHMPKGPRKARADGKPERAYRRDTLTNGYRRGRAAAAKQARAATIARRQTADRMAGDLVAVHGTDLTIEHGSITAWARQWGRAVHAFTPGLLIAAIEREVAAAQPGATVKRAGTRQTAMSQHCPCGHREKKPLSQRTHRCVVCGLAGGRDAVSAVLASCVDMADPDEPSTAIVDYRLAGQLAADPASRTTIFQTAGVQEHPWASTDTPDPGILPAEGDPATSFTAGSAPRTGTVPPPTPNETPAHAGDHVGPEATTNPNAPPTGRQLAAVGLRDIS
;
A
#
# COMPACT_ATOMS: atom_id res chain seq x y z
N MET A 1 -13.61 25.89 20.74
CA MET A 1 -12.30 25.26 20.42
C MET A 1 -12.35 24.39 19.16
N ARG A 2 -11.34 24.43 18.25
CA ARG A 2 -11.28 23.50 17.10
C ARG A 2 -11.08 22.07 17.61
N ARG A 3 -12.15 21.26 17.63
CA ARG A 3 -12.03 19.82 17.93
C ARG A 3 -11.16 19.15 16.86
N THR A 4 -9.91 18.89 17.22
CA THR A 4 -9.02 17.96 16.52
C THR A 4 -9.59 16.55 16.66
N ARG A 5 -9.17 15.61 15.81
CA ARG A 5 -9.38 14.19 16.11
C ARG A 5 -8.80 13.95 17.51
N GLY A 6 -9.66 13.80 18.52
CA GLY A 6 -9.23 13.45 19.89
C GLY A 6 -8.25 12.28 19.78
N LYS A 7 -7.19 12.28 20.62
CA LYS A 7 -6.03 11.38 20.54
C LYS A 7 -6.49 10.11 19.83
N THR A 8 -6.01 9.87 18.61
CA THR A 8 -5.98 8.48 18.14
C THR A 8 -5.29 7.80 19.32
N ARG A 9 -6.04 7.03 20.13
CA ARG A 9 -5.41 5.99 20.93
C ARG A 9 -4.46 5.35 19.94
N SER A 10 -3.17 5.33 20.27
CA SER A 10 -2.07 5.00 19.38
C SER A 10 -2.44 3.77 18.52
N PRO A 11 -1.76 3.50 17.39
CA PRO A 11 -1.91 2.20 16.73
C PRO A 11 -1.91 1.02 17.72
N GLU A 12 -1.20 1.17 18.84
CA GLU A 12 -1.25 0.35 20.06
C GLU A 12 -2.63 0.36 20.77
N GLY A 13 -3.20 1.52 21.09
CA GLY A 13 -4.43 1.67 21.88
C GLY A 13 -5.76 1.47 21.14
N ASN A 14 -5.77 1.31 19.81
CA ASN A 14 -7.01 1.04 19.06
C ASN A 14 -7.37 -0.46 19.02
N TRP A 15 -6.49 -1.33 19.54
CA TRP A 15 -6.65 -2.78 19.52
C TRP A 15 -6.29 -3.45 20.86
N SER A 16 -5.98 -2.69 21.91
CA SER A 16 -5.59 -3.19 23.23
C SER A 16 -6.80 -3.51 24.12
N ALA A 17 -7.61 -4.51 23.77
CA ALA A 17 -8.52 -5.08 24.77
C ALA A 17 -7.71 -5.72 25.93
N ASP A 18 -6.51 -6.26 25.62
CA ASP A 18 -5.77 -7.10 26.58
C ASP A 18 -4.29 -6.70 26.75
N GLY A 19 -3.81 -5.60 26.15
CA GLY A 19 -2.38 -5.21 26.21
C GLY A 19 -1.41 -6.16 25.49
N LEU A 20 -1.91 -7.27 24.94
CA LEU A 20 -1.10 -8.27 24.25
C LEU A 20 -0.66 -7.80 22.85
N PRO A 21 0.58 -8.10 22.45
CA PRO A 21 1.07 -7.85 21.10
C PRO A 21 0.21 -8.60 20.07
N LYS A 22 0.14 -8.06 18.84
CA LYS A 22 -0.65 -8.67 17.76
C LYS A 22 0.16 -8.83 16.49
N ALA A 23 -0.03 -9.95 15.82
CA ALA A 23 0.61 -10.24 14.56
C ALA A 23 -0.33 -10.98 13.61
N THR A 24 -0.11 -10.87 12.30
CA THR A 24 -0.98 -11.43 11.28
C THR A 24 -0.24 -12.40 10.38
N ILE A 25 -0.76 -13.61 10.24
CA ILE A 25 -0.33 -14.57 9.22
C ILE A 25 -1.29 -14.55 8.03
N ARG A 26 -0.74 -14.71 6.82
CA ARG A 26 -1.51 -14.79 5.58
C ARG A 26 -1.64 -16.25 5.15
N LEU A 27 -2.85 -16.76 5.17
CA LEU A 27 -3.18 -18.13 4.83
C LEU A 27 -3.82 -18.17 3.44
N ALA A 28 -3.25 -18.92 2.50
CA ALA A 28 -3.87 -19.10 1.19
C ALA A 28 -5.10 -20.01 1.33
N LEU A 29 -6.19 -19.70 0.62
CA LEU A 29 -7.42 -20.48 0.67
C LEU A 29 -7.62 -21.25 -0.62
N ASP A 30 -8.09 -22.50 -0.51
CA ASP A 30 -8.51 -23.26 -1.66
C ASP A 30 -9.94 -22.94 -2.08
N THR A 31 -10.12 -22.73 -3.38
CA THR A 31 -11.38 -22.47 -4.07
C THR A 31 -11.49 -23.34 -5.34
N SER A 32 -10.82 -24.50 -5.35
CA SER A 32 -10.88 -25.48 -6.43
C SER A 32 -12.29 -26.08 -6.53
N ASP A 33 -12.94 -26.34 -5.39
CA ASP A 33 -14.35 -26.70 -5.32
C ASP A 33 -15.23 -25.59 -5.94
N PRO A 34 -15.97 -25.87 -7.03
CA PRO A 34 -16.83 -24.90 -7.69
C PRO A 34 -17.97 -24.36 -6.80
N VAL A 35 -18.48 -25.15 -5.86
CA VAL A 35 -19.57 -24.75 -4.96
C VAL A 35 -19.07 -23.71 -3.97
N GLN A 36 -17.98 -24.01 -3.27
CA GLN A 36 -17.38 -23.09 -2.30
C GLN A 36 -16.82 -21.84 -2.98
N ARG A 37 -16.26 -21.97 -4.19
CA ARG A 37 -15.84 -20.82 -5.01
C ARG A 37 -17.01 -19.89 -5.31
N ARG A 38 -18.15 -20.43 -5.76
CA ARG A 38 -19.34 -19.62 -6.03
C ARG A 38 -19.84 -18.91 -4.77
N LYS A 39 -19.82 -19.59 -3.61
CA LYS A 39 -20.20 -19.02 -2.31
C LYS A 39 -19.33 -17.82 -1.95
N VAL A 40 -17.99 -17.96 -1.99
CA VAL A 40 -17.08 -16.85 -1.66
C VAL A 40 -17.19 -15.69 -2.67
N GLU A 41 -17.39 -15.97 -3.97
CA GLU A 41 -17.63 -14.93 -4.97
C GLU A 41 -18.92 -14.14 -4.70
N LYS A 42 -20.00 -14.84 -4.31
CA LYS A 42 -21.28 -14.22 -3.94
C LYS A 42 -21.19 -13.44 -2.64
N LEU A 43 -20.46 -13.94 -1.64
CA LEU A 43 -20.15 -13.21 -0.41
C LEU A 43 -19.46 -11.87 -0.72
N PHE A 44 -18.39 -11.88 -1.52
CA PHE A 44 -17.74 -10.63 -1.96
C PHE A 44 -18.70 -9.72 -2.73
N GLY A 45 -19.55 -10.29 -3.58
CA GLY A 45 -20.60 -9.57 -4.29
C GLY A 45 -21.55 -8.83 -3.35
N ALA A 46 -22.09 -9.54 -2.35
CA ALA A 46 -23.02 -9.00 -1.38
C ALA A 46 -22.38 -7.90 -0.52
N CYS A 47 -21.19 -8.18 0.04
CA CYS A 47 -20.44 -7.21 0.83
C CYS A 47 -20.06 -5.96 0.04
N PHE A 48 -19.74 -6.10 -1.25
CA PHE A 48 -19.47 -4.95 -2.11
C PHE A 48 -20.69 -4.05 -2.31
N GLN A 49 -21.85 -4.63 -2.64
CA GLN A 49 -23.07 -3.86 -2.86
C GLN A 49 -23.48 -3.12 -1.60
N LEU A 50 -23.45 -3.80 -0.45
CA LEU A 50 -23.74 -3.19 0.83
C LEU A 50 -22.78 -2.05 1.17
N ARG A 51 -21.46 -2.28 1.08
CA ARG A 51 -20.47 -1.23 1.33
C ARG A 51 -20.67 -0.03 0.42
N ARG A 52 -20.96 -0.26 -0.87
CA ARG A 52 -21.19 0.80 -1.85
C ARG A 52 -22.42 1.65 -1.48
N ALA A 53 -23.51 1.02 -1.04
CA ALA A 53 -24.70 1.70 -0.57
C ALA A 53 -24.39 2.60 0.65
N VAL A 54 -23.72 2.03 1.66
CA VAL A 54 -23.32 2.79 2.87
C VAL A 54 -22.33 3.93 2.53
N GLN A 55 -21.41 3.73 1.59
CA GLN A 55 -20.53 4.80 1.08
C GLN A 55 -21.30 5.91 0.39
N SER A 56 -22.38 5.56 -0.32
CA SER A 56 -23.26 6.54 -0.96
C SER A 56 -24.01 7.36 0.10
N ASP A 57 -24.59 6.72 1.11
CA ASP A 57 -25.27 7.39 2.21
C ASP A 57 -24.31 8.33 2.97
N ALA A 58 -23.11 7.84 3.30
CA ALA A 58 -22.09 8.65 3.94
C ALA A 58 -21.77 9.90 3.11
N ARG A 59 -21.68 9.80 1.77
CA ARG A 59 -21.44 10.95 0.89
C ARG A 59 -22.62 11.91 0.86
N HIS A 60 -23.84 11.43 0.77
CA HIS A 60 -25.04 12.28 0.81
C HIS A 60 -25.11 13.03 2.14
N ARG A 61 -24.92 12.33 3.27
CA ARG A 61 -24.89 12.91 4.62
C ARG A 61 -23.75 13.93 4.79
N ILE A 62 -22.56 13.67 4.23
CA ILE A 62 -21.44 14.64 4.20
C ILE A 62 -21.79 15.89 3.40
N ASN A 63 -22.40 15.74 2.23
CA ASN A 63 -22.79 16.89 1.40
C ASN A 63 -23.83 17.75 2.13
N ALA A 64 -24.85 17.12 2.74
CA ALA A 64 -25.84 17.80 3.56
C ALA A 64 -25.18 18.51 4.76
N TYR A 65 -24.25 17.86 5.44
CA TYR A 65 -23.52 18.45 6.57
C TYR A 65 -22.75 19.72 6.16
N TRP A 66 -22.08 19.71 5.01
CA TRP A 66 -21.35 20.89 4.54
C TRP A 66 -22.27 21.99 4.02
N ALA A 67 -23.40 21.63 3.38
CA ALA A 67 -24.40 22.57 2.90
C ALA A 67 -25.10 23.33 4.04
N ALA A 68 -25.32 22.68 5.20
CA ALA A 68 -25.89 23.25 6.42
C ALA A 68 -24.92 24.20 7.16
N HIS A 69 -24.23 25.07 6.43
CA HIS A 69 -23.19 25.95 6.97
C HIS A 69 -23.72 26.95 8.01
N HIS A 70 -24.92 27.50 7.80
CA HIS A 70 -25.59 28.37 8.77
C HIS A 70 -25.90 27.64 10.08
N GLU A 71 -26.49 26.44 10.01
CA GLU A 71 -26.76 25.64 11.21
C GLU A 71 -25.48 25.27 11.95
N ARG A 72 -24.40 24.93 11.25
CA ARG A 72 -23.12 24.60 11.87
C ARG A 72 -22.40 25.79 12.52
N ALA A 73 -22.76 27.01 12.15
CA ALA A 73 -22.14 28.23 12.66
C ALA A 73 -22.91 28.83 13.86
N ALA A 74 -24.06 28.28 14.22
CA ALA A 74 -24.95 28.83 15.26
C ALA A 74 -24.30 28.89 16.64
N ASP A 75 -23.65 27.81 17.08
CA ASP A 75 -22.92 27.73 18.35
C ASP A 75 -21.87 26.60 18.33
N GLU A 76 -21.11 26.46 19.42
CA GLU A 76 -20.01 25.48 19.52
C GLU A 76 -20.46 24.02 19.37
N ASP A 77 -21.68 23.67 19.81
CA ASP A 77 -22.23 22.31 19.74
C ASP A 77 -23.05 22.07 18.46
N ALA A 78 -23.39 23.11 17.72
CA ALA A 78 -24.19 23.00 16.51
C ALA A 78 -23.61 22.04 15.46
N PRO A 79 -22.28 21.98 15.19
CA PRO A 79 -21.70 20.95 14.32
C PRO A 79 -21.94 19.52 14.79
N LYS A 80 -22.05 19.27 16.10
CA LYS A 80 -22.39 17.94 16.64
C LYS A 80 -23.87 17.64 16.40
N ARG A 81 -24.76 18.58 16.72
CA ARG A 81 -26.21 18.42 16.52
C ARG A 81 -26.57 18.19 15.05
N VAL A 82 -25.94 18.92 14.13
CA VAL A 82 -26.13 18.71 12.68
C VAL A 82 -25.67 17.32 12.25
N ARG A 83 -24.56 16.78 12.79
CA ARG A 83 -24.16 15.40 12.50
C ARG A 83 -25.15 14.37 13.05
N GLU A 84 -25.66 14.57 14.26
CA GLU A 84 -26.62 13.66 14.89
C GLU A 84 -27.94 13.63 14.12
N ARG A 85 -28.47 14.81 13.74
CA ARG A 85 -29.66 14.95 12.88
C ARG A 85 -29.50 14.25 11.53
N LEU A 86 -28.33 14.34 10.92
CA LEU A 86 -28.02 13.70 9.63
C LEU A 86 -27.57 12.24 9.76
N GLU A 87 -27.59 11.68 10.98
CA GLU A 87 -27.05 10.36 11.29
C GLU A 87 -25.61 10.14 10.77
N LEU A 88 -24.81 11.21 10.72
CA LEU A 88 -23.43 11.19 10.27
C LEU A 88 -22.51 10.82 11.43
N THR A 89 -22.75 9.63 11.97
CA THR A 89 -22.04 9.01 13.09
C THR A 89 -21.76 7.54 12.77
N LYS A 90 -20.88 6.89 13.55
CA LYS A 90 -20.63 5.44 13.42
C LYS A 90 -21.94 4.64 13.51
N LYS A 91 -22.71 4.87 14.58
CA LYS A 91 -24.00 4.19 14.81
C LYS A 91 -25.01 4.48 13.69
N GLY A 92 -25.04 5.70 13.16
CA GLY A 92 -25.93 6.06 12.05
C GLY A 92 -25.59 5.33 10.75
N LEU A 93 -24.31 5.10 10.44
CA LEU A 93 -23.91 4.29 9.28
C LEU A 93 -24.14 2.80 9.50
N GLU A 94 -23.97 2.31 10.73
CA GLU A 94 -24.34 0.93 11.13
C GLU A 94 -25.84 0.67 10.98
N ALA A 95 -26.68 1.63 11.39
CA ALA A 95 -28.13 1.57 11.22
C ALA A 95 -28.51 1.54 9.73
N ALA A 96 -27.92 2.42 8.91
CA ALA A 96 -28.12 2.41 7.46
C ALA A 96 -27.72 1.07 6.83
N ALA A 97 -26.61 0.47 7.25
CA ALA A 97 -26.20 -0.85 6.76
C ALA A 97 -27.20 -1.95 7.11
N LYS A 98 -27.77 -1.92 8.32
CA LYS A 98 -28.83 -2.84 8.73
C LYS A 98 -30.10 -2.65 7.89
N GLU A 99 -30.50 -1.41 7.68
CA GLU A 99 -31.66 -1.05 6.87
C GLU A 99 -31.51 -1.51 5.41
N HIS A 100 -30.33 -1.35 4.81
CA HIS A 100 -30.03 -1.90 3.48
C HIS A 100 -30.15 -3.42 3.43
N LEU A 101 -29.68 -4.12 4.46
CA LEU A 101 -29.81 -5.58 4.55
C LEU A 101 -31.27 -6.03 4.74
N ASP A 102 -32.05 -5.29 5.54
CA ASP A 102 -33.46 -5.58 5.75
C ASP A 102 -34.28 -5.34 4.46
N ARG A 103 -33.92 -4.34 3.65
CA ARG A 103 -34.51 -4.09 2.32
C ARG A 103 -34.02 -5.05 1.23
N ALA A 104 -32.86 -5.66 1.42
CA ALA A 104 -32.24 -6.56 0.44
C ALA A 104 -31.96 -7.94 1.08
N PRO A 105 -33.00 -8.69 1.49
CA PRO A 105 -32.82 -9.94 2.23
C PRO A 105 -32.06 -11.01 1.42
N HIS A 106 -32.09 -10.94 0.08
CA HIS A 106 -31.31 -11.82 -0.79
C HIS A 106 -29.78 -11.70 -0.58
N LEU A 107 -29.28 -10.59 -0.02
CA LEU A 107 -27.86 -10.44 0.34
C LEU A 107 -27.49 -11.31 1.55
N LEU A 108 -28.44 -11.58 2.46
CA LEU A 108 -28.25 -12.45 3.63
C LEU A 108 -28.15 -13.94 3.25
N CYS A 109 -28.51 -14.30 2.01
CA CYS A 109 -28.19 -15.63 1.48
C CYS A 109 -26.68 -15.89 1.39
N TRP A 110 -25.86 -14.82 1.37
CA TRP A 110 -24.39 -14.90 1.17
C TRP A 110 -23.58 -14.11 2.19
N SER A 111 -24.22 -13.32 3.04
CA SER A 111 -23.59 -12.45 4.04
C SER A 111 -24.36 -12.52 5.37
N SER A 112 -23.98 -11.69 6.34
CA SER A 112 -24.65 -11.61 7.64
C SER A 112 -24.82 -10.16 8.10
N LYS A 113 -25.75 -9.94 9.04
CA LYS A 113 -25.92 -8.61 9.68
C LYS A 113 -24.63 -8.15 10.37
N ALA A 114 -23.89 -9.06 11.01
CA ALA A 114 -22.61 -8.77 11.62
C ALA A 114 -21.59 -8.22 10.60
N LEU A 115 -21.45 -8.88 9.43
CA LEU A 115 -20.58 -8.38 8.36
C LEU A 115 -21.01 -7.00 7.87
N GLY A 116 -22.32 -6.73 7.80
CA GLY A 116 -22.83 -5.41 7.44
C GLY A 116 -22.37 -4.30 8.38
N LEU A 117 -22.41 -4.54 9.69
CA LEU A 117 -21.93 -3.60 10.70
C LEU A 117 -20.42 -3.34 10.56
N HIS A 118 -19.62 -4.39 10.35
CA HIS A 118 -18.17 -4.23 10.14
C HIS A 118 -17.83 -3.44 8.89
N LEU A 119 -18.57 -3.68 7.80
CA LEU A 119 -18.41 -2.90 6.58
C LEU A 119 -18.75 -1.42 6.82
N ALA A 120 -19.81 -1.12 7.58
CA ALA A 120 -20.15 0.25 7.95
C ALA A 120 -19.02 0.95 8.73
N ASP A 121 -18.37 0.24 9.65
CA ASP A 121 -17.21 0.78 10.40
C ASP A 121 -16.03 1.12 9.47
N THR A 122 -15.78 0.30 8.44
CA THR A 122 -14.76 0.62 7.42
C THR A 122 -15.10 1.85 6.57
N VAL A 123 -16.38 2.23 6.47
CA VAL A 123 -16.83 3.46 5.81
C VAL A 123 -16.77 4.65 6.77
N TRP A 124 -16.99 4.41 8.07
CA TRP A 124 -16.90 5.45 9.09
C TRP A 124 -15.49 6.01 9.23
N GLU A 125 -14.43 5.19 9.21
CA GLU A 125 -13.06 5.68 9.38
C GLU A 125 -12.64 6.76 8.36
N PRO A 126 -12.78 6.59 7.03
CA PRO A 126 -12.50 7.67 6.08
C PRO A 126 -13.48 8.85 6.21
N THR A 127 -14.74 8.60 6.57
CA THR A 127 -15.73 9.65 6.85
C THR A 127 -15.29 10.53 8.02
N ARG A 128 -14.85 9.92 9.11
CA ARG A 128 -14.28 10.60 10.27
C ARG A 128 -13.07 11.45 9.90
N ARG A 129 -12.14 10.92 9.10
CA ARG A 129 -10.94 11.68 8.66
C ARG A 129 -11.26 12.88 7.76
N HIS A 130 -12.41 12.86 7.08
CA HIS A 130 -12.90 14.02 6.35
C HIS A 130 -13.55 15.06 7.28
N LEU A 131 -14.32 14.59 8.26
CA LEU A 131 -15.09 15.41 9.20
C LEU A 131 -14.26 16.03 10.32
N PHE A 132 -13.08 15.49 10.63
CA PHE A 132 -12.22 15.99 11.70
C PHE A 132 -10.80 16.18 11.18
N PRO A 133 -10.17 17.35 11.45
CA PRO A 133 -8.79 17.56 11.10
C PRO A 133 -7.86 16.71 11.98
N ASP A 134 -6.69 16.40 11.47
CA ASP A 134 -5.58 15.84 12.23
C ASP A 134 -4.95 16.86 13.18
N LYS A 135 -3.88 16.47 13.87
CA LYS A 135 -3.14 17.34 14.80
C LYS A 135 -2.54 18.58 14.12
N VAL A 136 -2.31 18.52 12.81
CA VAL A 136 -1.75 19.60 11.98
C VAL A 136 -2.87 20.45 11.35
N GLY A 137 -4.14 20.19 11.70
CA GLY A 137 -5.28 20.93 11.17
C GLY A 137 -5.75 20.45 9.79
N ARG A 138 -5.17 19.39 9.22
CA ARG A 138 -5.47 18.90 7.87
C ARG A 138 -6.57 17.85 7.88
N ARG A 139 -7.45 17.92 6.88
CA ARG A 139 -8.56 16.96 6.69
C ARG A 139 -8.26 16.07 5.50
N SER A 140 -8.75 14.83 5.56
CA SER A 140 -8.81 14.01 4.35
C SER A 140 -9.84 14.55 3.36
N GLY A 141 -9.59 14.33 2.08
CA GLY A 141 -10.57 14.61 1.03
C GLY A 141 -11.87 13.84 1.22
N ARG A 142 -12.88 14.17 0.42
CA ARG A 142 -14.18 13.49 0.45
C ARG A 142 -14.00 11.97 0.27
N PRO A 143 -14.67 11.12 1.07
CA PRO A 143 -14.61 9.67 0.88
C PRO A 143 -15.01 9.27 -0.53
N HIS A 144 -14.28 8.31 -1.09
CA HIS A 144 -14.51 7.76 -2.43
C HIS A 144 -15.42 6.52 -2.36
N ILE A 145 -16.28 6.34 -3.36
CA ILE A 145 -17.09 5.12 -3.53
C ILE A 145 -16.25 4.06 -4.23
N THR A 146 -15.87 3.01 -3.53
CA THR A 146 -14.97 1.98 -4.02
C THR A 146 -15.57 1.24 -5.22
N GLY A 147 -14.79 0.97 -6.26
CA GLY A 147 -15.20 0.14 -7.38
C GLY A 147 -15.11 -1.36 -7.05
N TRP A 148 -15.83 -2.21 -7.79
CA TRP A 148 -15.80 -3.67 -7.59
C TRP A 148 -14.37 -4.24 -7.61
N TRP A 149 -13.57 -3.73 -8.55
CA TRP A 149 -12.22 -4.20 -8.79
C TRP A 149 -11.24 -3.78 -7.70
N ASP A 150 -11.56 -2.74 -6.92
CA ASP A 150 -10.77 -2.23 -5.80
C ASP A 150 -11.27 -2.77 -4.44
N PHE A 151 -12.42 -3.44 -4.44
CA PHE A 151 -12.96 -4.12 -3.26
C PHE A 151 -12.27 -5.46 -3.06
N HIS A 152 -11.24 -5.46 -2.22
CA HIS A 152 -10.34 -6.60 -2.01
C HIS A 152 -10.46 -7.25 -0.63
N HIS A 153 -11.18 -6.62 0.30
CA HIS A 153 -11.09 -6.95 1.72
C HIS A 153 -12.48 -6.93 2.35
N ILE A 154 -12.80 -8.02 3.05
CA ILE A 154 -13.97 -8.14 3.93
C ILE A 154 -13.42 -8.27 5.36
N PRO A 155 -13.66 -7.29 6.22
CA PRO A 155 -13.25 -7.38 7.62
C PRO A 155 -14.09 -8.45 8.33
N GLY A 156 -13.42 -9.34 9.06
CA GLY A 156 -14.09 -10.20 10.02
C GLY A 156 -14.31 -9.50 11.34
N ARG A 157 -15.00 -10.19 12.25
CA ARG A 157 -15.17 -9.78 13.63
C ARG A 157 -14.07 -10.37 14.50
N ALA A 158 -13.54 -9.55 15.39
CA ALA A 158 -12.73 -10.02 16.50
C ALA A 158 -13.52 -11.00 17.40
N ARG A 159 -12.86 -12.07 17.80
CA ARG A 159 -13.28 -13.00 18.83
C ARG A 159 -13.47 -12.22 20.13
N SER A 160 -14.61 -12.45 20.79
CA SER A 160 -14.76 -12.03 22.18
C SER A 160 -14.06 -13.04 23.09
N HIS A 161 -13.08 -12.57 23.86
CA HIS A 161 -12.38 -13.35 24.89
C HIS A 161 -13.06 -13.29 26.25
N THR A 162 -14.05 -12.39 26.42
CA THR A 162 -14.79 -12.20 27.68
C THR A 162 -16.17 -12.85 27.67
N ALA A 163 -16.71 -13.21 26.50
CA ALA A 163 -17.99 -13.91 26.41
C ALA A 163 -17.82 -15.42 26.62
N THR A 164 -18.64 -16.00 27.49
CA THR A 164 -18.73 -17.45 27.71
C THR A 164 -18.90 -18.17 26.36
N GLY A 165 -17.93 -19.02 26.00
CA GLY A 165 -17.96 -19.80 24.76
C GLY A 165 -17.17 -19.27 23.57
N ASN A 166 -16.25 -18.29 23.72
CA ASN A 166 -15.29 -17.91 22.66
C ASN A 166 -15.95 -17.59 21.30
N LYS A 167 -16.94 -16.70 21.29
CA LYS A 167 -17.79 -16.46 20.11
C LYS A 167 -17.04 -15.79 18.96
N TRP A 168 -16.99 -16.48 17.82
CA TRP A 168 -16.62 -15.95 16.52
C TRP A 168 -17.90 -15.70 15.70
N GLU A 169 -18.19 -14.46 15.33
CA GLU A 169 -19.48 -14.12 14.68
C GLU A 169 -19.43 -14.13 13.14
N THR A 170 -18.24 -14.29 12.53
CA THR A 170 -18.06 -14.21 11.07
C THR A 170 -17.21 -15.35 10.55
N PHE A 171 -15.91 -15.13 10.32
CA PHE A 171 -14.97 -16.13 9.85
C PHE A 171 -14.22 -16.75 11.01
N ARG A 172 -14.11 -18.07 11.05
CA ARG A 172 -13.34 -18.79 12.05
C ARG A 172 -12.40 -19.80 11.41
N LEU A 173 -11.25 -19.98 12.03
CA LEU A 173 -10.33 -21.07 11.71
C LEU A 173 -10.66 -22.27 12.61
N HIS A 174 -10.89 -23.42 12.00
CA HIS A 174 -11.13 -24.70 12.66
C HIS A 174 -10.03 -25.69 12.29
N GLY A 175 -9.82 -26.71 13.12
CA GLY A 175 -8.84 -27.77 12.88
C GLY A 175 -7.48 -27.48 13.48
N THR A 176 -6.50 -28.33 13.17
CA THR A 176 -5.16 -28.30 13.77
C THR A 176 -4.05 -28.26 12.73
N LEU A 177 -2.92 -27.64 13.09
CA LEU A 177 -1.71 -27.66 12.25
C LEU A 177 -1.23 -29.09 12.01
N ASP A 178 -1.30 -29.94 13.04
CA ASP A 178 -0.83 -31.32 13.00
C ASP A 178 -1.69 -32.22 12.12
N ALA A 179 -3.01 -32.02 12.06
CA ALA A 179 -3.85 -32.73 11.08
C ALA A 179 -3.66 -32.20 9.65
N THR A 180 -3.27 -30.93 9.50
CA THR A 180 -3.09 -30.30 8.18
C THR A 180 -1.82 -30.77 7.48
N ARG A 181 -0.72 -30.92 8.23
CA ARG A 181 0.59 -31.33 7.71
C ARG A 181 0.57 -32.65 6.91
N PRO A 182 0.09 -33.80 7.45
CA PRO A 182 0.04 -35.06 6.73
C PRO A 182 -0.93 -34.99 5.55
N ALA A 183 -2.07 -34.29 5.70
CA ALA A 183 -3.02 -34.08 4.60
C ALA A 183 -2.40 -33.35 3.40
N MET A 184 -1.35 -32.55 3.62
CA MET A 184 -0.61 -31.82 2.59
C MET A 184 0.70 -32.51 2.16
N ALA A 185 1.18 -33.52 2.91
CA ALA A 185 2.46 -34.20 2.67
C ALA A 185 2.42 -35.12 1.43
N HIS A 186 1.23 -35.53 0.97
CA HIS A 186 1.05 -36.26 -0.29
C HIS A 186 1.16 -35.32 -1.49
N GLY A 187 2.35 -34.80 -1.75
CA GLY A 187 2.61 -33.86 -2.85
C GLY A 187 4.00 -33.26 -2.71
N GLY A 188 5.03 -34.01 -3.11
CA GLY A 188 6.41 -33.56 -3.03
C GLY A 188 6.66 -32.21 -3.70
N TRP A 189 7.73 -31.53 -3.28
CA TRP A 189 8.27 -30.31 -3.89
C TRP A 189 8.71 -30.55 -5.33
N ARG A 190 7.75 -30.61 -6.25
CA ARG A 190 7.99 -30.45 -7.68
C ARG A 190 7.17 -29.25 -8.11
N HIS A 191 7.86 -28.21 -8.53
CA HIS A 191 7.26 -27.12 -9.28
C HIS A 191 6.26 -27.75 -10.27
N HIS A 192 5.00 -27.30 -10.24
CA HIS A 192 3.88 -27.76 -11.08
C HIS A 192 2.89 -28.81 -10.51
N ARG A 193 3.15 -29.51 -9.37
CA ARG A 193 2.06 -30.27 -8.71
C ARG A 193 1.31 -29.40 -7.69
N PRO A 194 -0.03 -29.30 -7.74
CA PRO A 194 -0.79 -28.65 -6.69
C PRO A 194 -0.49 -29.35 -5.36
N VAL A 195 -0.17 -28.59 -4.31
CA VAL A 195 -0.18 -29.16 -2.97
C VAL A 195 -1.58 -29.72 -2.73
N THR A 196 -1.66 -31.00 -2.38
CA THR A 196 -2.92 -31.66 -2.08
C THR A 196 -3.62 -30.84 -1.02
N THR A 197 -4.83 -30.38 -1.37
CA THR A 197 -5.61 -29.55 -0.46
C THR A 197 -6.43 -30.50 0.42
N PRO A 198 -6.51 -30.24 1.73
CA PRO A 198 -7.46 -30.95 2.57
C PRO A 198 -8.87 -30.94 2.00
N ALA A 199 -9.52 -32.10 1.97
CA ALA A 199 -10.90 -32.21 1.53
C ALA A 199 -11.84 -31.58 2.58
N PRO A 200 -12.86 -30.80 2.16
CA PRO A 200 -13.88 -30.33 3.09
C PRO A 200 -14.68 -31.53 3.64
N PRO A 201 -15.07 -31.52 4.92
CA PRO A 201 -15.87 -32.59 5.51
C PRO A 201 -17.28 -32.64 4.87
N THR A 202 -17.80 -33.85 4.68
CA THR A 202 -19.15 -34.11 4.14
C THR A 202 -20.17 -34.24 5.27
N GLY A 203 -21.37 -33.65 5.10
CA GLY A 203 -22.48 -33.84 6.05
C GLY A 203 -22.39 -33.08 7.37
N MET A 204 -21.37 -32.23 7.55
CA MET A 204 -21.23 -31.38 8.74
C MET A 204 -22.30 -30.30 8.84
N ARG A 205 -22.82 -30.08 10.04
CA ARG A 205 -23.68 -28.94 10.39
C ARG A 205 -22.86 -27.86 11.11
N SER A 206 -23.40 -26.63 11.16
CA SER A 206 -22.74 -25.48 11.81
C SER A 206 -22.20 -25.75 13.22
N LYS A 207 -22.92 -26.55 14.02
CA LYS A 207 -22.53 -26.88 15.40
C LYS A 207 -21.37 -27.87 15.48
N ASP A 208 -21.21 -28.72 14.47
CA ASP A 208 -20.24 -29.81 14.48
C ASP A 208 -18.81 -29.27 14.31
N TRP A 209 -18.65 -28.09 13.69
CA TRP A 209 -17.35 -27.42 13.53
C TRP A 209 -16.63 -27.14 14.84
N TRP A 210 -17.35 -26.98 15.96
CA TRP A 210 -16.73 -26.72 17.26
C TRP A 210 -15.91 -27.90 17.78
N ALA A 211 -16.23 -29.12 17.34
CA ALA A 211 -15.52 -30.34 17.69
C ALA A 211 -14.53 -30.79 16.61
N TRP A 212 -14.33 -29.99 15.54
CA TRP A 212 -13.44 -30.35 14.43
C TRP A 212 -11.96 -30.24 14.81
N ASP A 213 -11.26 -31.36 14.78
CA ASP A 213 -9.82 -31.51 15.05
C ASP A 213 -8.98 -31.84 13.81
N GLY A 214 -9.63 -32.02 12.65
CA GLY A 214 -9.02 -32.31 11.36
C GLY A 214 -8.23 -31.15 10.74
N PRO A 215 -7.94 -31.19 9.43
CA PRO A 215 -7.16 -30.14 8.76
C PRO A 215 -7.78 -28.75 8.88
N LEU A 216 -6.94 -27.73 8.74
CA LEU A 216 -7.29 -26.32 8.91
C LEU A 216 -8.29 -25.85 7.85
N MET A 217 -9.43 -25.34 8.31
CA MET A 217 -10.53 -24.84 7.49
C MET A 217 -10.95 -23.45 7.96
N VAL A 218 -11.08 -22.49 7.04
CA VAL A 218 -11.76 -21.23 7.31
C VAL A 218 -13.24 -21.41 7.02
N VAL A 219 -14.06 -21.21 8.05
CA VAL A 219 -15.51 -21.43 8.01
C VAL A 219 -16.26 -20.16 8.33
N MET A 220 -17.32 -19.89 7.57
CA MET A 220 -18.38 -18.96 7.95
C MET A 220 -19.68 -19.75 8.01
N SER A 221 -20.15 -19.99 9.24
CA SER A 221 -21.37 -20.77 9.48
C SER A 221 -22.64 -19.92 9.46
N ASN A 222 -23.79 -20.59 9.32
CA ASN A 222 -25.12 -19.96 9.40
C ASN A 222 -25.37 -18.88 8.33
N VAL A 223 -24.77 -19.04 7.16
CA VAL A 223 -25.11 -18.25 5.98
C VAL A 223 -26.34 -18.87 5.31
N GLY A 224 -27.26 -18.08 4.79
CA GLY A 224 -28.54 -18.61 4.27
C GLY A 224 -28.43 -19.66 3.15
N SER A 225 -27.30 -19.72 2.44
CA SER A 225 -26.98 -20.76 1.43
C SER A 225 -26.15 -21.94 1.98
N GLY A 226 -26.12 -22.09 3.31
CA GLY A 226 -25.29 -23.04 4.04
C GLY A 226 -23.84 -22.56 4.22
N ASP A 227 -23.10 -23.26 5.07
CA ASP A 227 -21.74 -22.89 5.48
C ASP A 227 -20.80 -22.69 4.28
N LEU A 228 -19.99 -21.63 4.38
CA LEU A 228 -18.85 -21.40 3.51
C LEU A 228 -17.63 -22.05 4.14
N VAL A 229 -17.01 -22.99 3.45
CA VAL A 229 -15.88 -23.79 3.92
C VAL A 229 -14.72 -23.63 2.95
N LEU A 230 -13.62 -23.07 3.43
CA LEU A 230 -12.44 -22.73 2.63
C LEU A 230 -11.21 -23.42 3.23
N PRO A 231 -10.74 -24.55 2.67
CA PRO A 231 -9.54 -25.22 3.13
C PRO A 231 -8.32 -24.31 3.08
N VAL A 232 -7.47 -24.41 4.10
CA VAL A 232 -6.22 -23.65 4.17
C VAL A 232 -5.10 -24.39 3.43
N ARG A 233 -4.35 -23.65 2.62
CA ARG A 233 -3.12 -24.10 1.98
C ARG A 233 -1.92 -23.51 2.70
N LEU A 234 -1.16 -24.37 3.37
CA LEU A 234 0.10 -24.03 4.02
C LEU A 234 1.30 -24.14 3.05
N PRO A 235 2.33 -23.31 3.21
CA PRO A 235 3.62 -23.55 2.58
C PRO A 235 4.26 -24.82 3.16
N THR A 236 4.92 -25.59 2.31
CA THR A 236 5.56 -26.87 2.68
C THR A 236 7.07 -26.76 2.86
N ALA A 237 7.61 -25.54 2.86
CA ALA A 237 9.06 -25.33 2.91
C ALA A 237 9.53 -25.59 4.34
N PRO A 238 10.62 -26.34 4.57
CA PRO A 238 11.13 -26.57 5.92
C PRO A 238 11.38 -25.28 6.70
N SER A 239 11.84 -24.22 6.02
CA SER A 239 12.09 -22.90 6.59
C SER A 239 10.83 -22.17 7.10
N GLU A 240 9.64 -22.57 6.66
CA GLU A 240 8.37 -21.98 7.11
C GLU A 240 7.78 -22.70 8.33
N ARG A 241 8.37 -23.83 8.75
CA ARG A 241 7.81 -24.67 9.82
C ARG A 241 7.65 -23.92 11.14
N ALA A 242 8.72 -23.28 11.60
CA ALA A 242 8.71 -22.51 12.85
C ALA A 242 7.76 -21.30 12.79
N HIS A 243 7.67 -20.66 11.61
CA HIS A 243 6.73 -19.57 11.37
C HIS A 243 5.27 -20.05 11.47
N LEU A 244 4.95 -21.22 10.90
CA LEU A 244 3.62 -21.81 11.01
C LEU A 244 3.30 -22.25 12.44
N GLU A 245 4.24 -22.87 13.16
CA GLU A 245 4.06 -23.29 14.55
C GLU A 245 3.79 -22.08 15.46
N HIS A 246 4.52 -20.98 15.27
CA HIS A 246 4.34 -19.74 16.03
C HIS A 246 2.90 -19.20 16.00
N PHE A 247 2.27 -19.23 14.82
CA PHE A 247 0.93 -18.67 14.61
C PHE A 247 -0.21 -19.69 14.73
N LEU A 248 -0.01 -20.93 14.28
CA LEU A 248 -1.06 -21.94 14.13
C LEU A 248 -0.99 -23.05 15.19
N GLY A 249 0.10 -23.13 15.96
CA GLY A 249 0.23 -24.09 17.07
C GLY A 249 -0.54 -23.68 18.34
N ARG A 250 -1.07 -22.46 18.39
CA ARG A 250 -1.77 -21.88 19.56
C ARG A 250 -3.15 -21.34 19.18
N PRO A 251 -4.17 -22.21 19.02
CA PRO A 251 -5.52 -21.81 18.63
C PRO A 251 -6.18 -20.78 19.55
N GLU A 252 -5.82 -20.77 20.83
CA GLU A 252 -6.27 -19.82 21.84
C GLU A 252 -5.86 -18.38 21.50
N ALA A 253 -4.73 -18.18 20.81
CA ALA A 253 -4.24 -16.87 20.40
C ALA A 253 -4.98 -16.31 19.17
N TRP A 254 -5.74 -17.12 18.44
CA TRP A 254 -6.47 -16.68 17.25
C TRP A 254 -7.57 -15.68 17.61
N HIS A 255 -7.60 -14.55 16.91
CA HIS A 255 -8.43 -13.41 17.28
C HIS A 255 -9.38 -12.93 16.18
N GLN A 256 -8.91 -12.73 14.95
CA GLN A 256 -9.75 -12.22 13.86
C GLN A 256 -9.27 -12.76 12.52
N ILE A 257 -10.19 -13.04 11.60
CA ILE A 257 -9.85 -13.38 10.22
C ILE A 257 -10.47 -12.35 9.30
N ASP A 258 -9.64 -11.74 8.47
CA ASP A 258 -10.11 -10.94 7.35
C ASP A 258 -9.98 -11.73 6.05
N LEU A 259 -11.05 -11.74 5.24
CA LEU A 259 -10.99 -12.35 3.91
C LEU A 259 -10.47 -11.33 2.90
N VAL A 260 -9.41 -11.71 2.19
CA VAL A 260 -8.75 -10.89 1.20
C VAL A 260 -8.73 -11.59 -0.14
N ARG A 261 -9.01 -10.86 -1.22
CA ARG A 261 -8.88 -11.34 -2.60
C ARG A 261 -7.94 -10.49 -3.41
N HIS A 262 -7.20 -11.13 -4.31
CA HIS A 262 -6.36 -10.44 -5.30
C HIS A 262 -6.53 -11.05 -6.68
N ARG A 263 -6.38 -10.22 -7.71
CA ARG A 263 -6.54 -10.68 -9.10
C ARG A 263 -5.45 -11.70 -9.44
N ASP A 264 -5.87 -12.89 -9.86
CA ASP A 264 -4.99 -13.91 -10.38
C ASP A 264 -5.64 -14.55 -11.62
N PRO A 265 -5.14 -14.22 -12.83
CA PRO A 265 -5.74 -14.74 -14.07
C PRO A 265 -5.56 -16.25 -14.23
N ASN A 266 -4.69 -16.87 -13.43
CA ASN A 266 -4.42 -18.29 -13.47
C ASN A 266 -5.33 -19.09 -12.51
N ARG A 267 -6.20 -18.42 -11.75
CA ARG A 267 -7.15 -19.07 -10.85
C ARG A 267 -8.56 -19.10 -11.45
N PRO A 268 -9.35 -20.16 -11.21
CA PRO A 268 -10.79 -20.15 -11.50
C PRO A 268 -11.46 -18.91 -10.90
N GLY A 269 -12.35 -18.25 -11.66
CA GLY A 269 -12.98 -16.98 -11.24
C GLY A 269 -12.09 -15.74 -11.36
N GLY A 270 -10.81 -15.89 -11.69
CA GLY A 270 -9.87 -14.77 -11.88
C GLY A 270 -9.43 -14.09 -10.57
N TRP A 271 -9.61 -14.77 -9.44
CA TRP A 271 -9.29 -14.31 -8.10
C TRP A 271 -8.57 -15.41 -7.30
N ALA A 272 -7.60 -14.99 -6.50
CA ALA A 272 -7.01 -15.79 -5.44
C ALA A 272 -7.45 -15.21 -4.10
N TYR A 273 -7.72 -16.10 -3.13
CA TYR A 273 -8.26 -15.75 -1.83
C TYR A 273 -7.26 -16.08 -0.72
N GLU A 274 -7.20 -15.21 0.27
CA GLU A 274 -6.35 -15.32 1.45
C GLU A 274 -7.20 -15.03 2.69
N ALA A 275 -6.96 -15.77 3.77
CA ALA A 275 -7.39 -15.40 5.11
C ALA A 275 -6.22 -14.74 5.83
N HIS A 276 -6.42 -13.50 6.28
CA HIS A 276 -5.45 -12.78 7.08
C HIS A 276 -5.85 -13.00 8.54
N LEU A 277 -5.18 -13.95 9.19
CA LEU A 277 -5.45 -14.35 10.57
C LEU A 277 -4.62 -13.48 11.50
N LEU A 278 -5.30 -12.64 12.26
CA LEU A 278 -4.75 -11.87 13.38
C LEU A 278 -4.71 -12.77 14.63
N CYS A 279 -3.53 -12.86 15.24
CA CYS A 279 -3.27 -13.57 16.47
C CYS A 279 -2.81 -12.58 17.56
N LEU A 280 -3.19 -12.82 18.81
CA LEU A 280 -2.70 -12.11 19.99
C LEU A 280 -1.34 -12.70 20.42
N THR A 281 -0.33 -12.45 19.61
CA THR A 281 1.05 -12.86 19.87
C THR A 281 2.01 -11.88 19.22
N ASP A 282 3.26 -11.88 19.67
CA ASP A 282 4.35 -11.15 19.03
C ASP A 282 4.52 -11.51 17.56
N PRO A 283 5.03 -10.58 16.73
CA PRO A 283 5.51 -10.90 15.40
C PRO A 283 6.51 -12.04 15.44
N TYR A 284 6.40 -13.00 14.52
CA TYR A 284 7.40 -14.05 14.38
C TYR A 284 8.75 -13.46 13.99
N VAL A 285 9.80 -13.85 14.72
CA VAL A 285 11.20 -13.51 14.43
C VAL A 285 11.97 -14.82 14.28
N SER A 286 12.64 -15.02 13.15
CA SER A 286 13.43 -16.23 12.91
C SER A 286 14.59 -16.33 13.90
N GLU A 287 14.99 -17.56 14.24
CA GLU A 287 16.14 -17.81 15.12
C GLU A 287 17.41 -17.10 14.62
N SER A 288 17.68 -17.17 13.31
CA SER A 288 18.79 -16.46 12.68
C SER A 288 18.72 -14.94 12.85
N THR A 289 17.52 -14.36 12.91
CA THR A 289 17.34 -12.92 13.17
C THR A 289 17.51 -12.60 14.65
N GLN A 290 17.06 -13.47 15.55
CA GLN A 290 17.28 -13.32 16.98
C GLN A 290 18.78 -13.38 17.30
N GLN A 291 19.49 -14.38 16.79
CA GLN A 291 20.95 -14.51 16.93
C GLN A 291 21.67 -13.28 16.35
N ARG A 292 21.29 -12.83 15.15
CA ARG A 292 21.88 -11.62 14.55
C ARG A 292 21.69 -10.39 15.42
N ARG A 293 20.51 -10.21 16.03
CA ARG A 293 20.23 -9.09 16.94
C ARG A 293 21.02 -9.18 18.24
N GLN A 294 21.23 -10.38 18.76
CA GLN A 294 22.06 -10.64 19.94
C GLN A 294 23.55 -10.37 19.68
N SER A 295 24.01 -10.55 18.43
CA SER A 295 25.40 -10.26 18.03
C SER A 295 25.64 -8.81 17.61
N VAL A 296 24.65 -7.92 17.70
CA VAL A 296 24.83 -6.51 17.33
C VAL A 296 25.84 -5.88 18.28
N PRO A 297 26.91 -5.24 17.77
CA PRO A 297 27.96 -4.68 18.63
C PRO A 297 27.42 -3.50 19.44
N ALA A 298 27.66 -3.54 20.75
CA ALA A 298 27.35 -2.43 21.65
C ALA A 298 28.46 -1.37 21.60
N GLY A 299 28.11 -0.11 21.80
CA GLY A 299 29.08 0.99 21.94
C GLY A 299 29.72 1.51 20.65
N ARG A 300 29.37 0.94 19.49
CA ARG A 300 29.78 1.50 18.19
C ARG A 300 28.96 2.74 17.84
N ARG A 301 29.65 3.78 17.37
CA ARG A 301 29.02 4.97 16.79
C ARG A 301 29.01 4.82 15.28
N ALA A 302 27.83 4.93 14.68
CA ALA A 302 27.63 4.77 13.25
C ALA A 302 27.10 6.04 12.58
N GLY A 303 27.52 6.26 11.35
CA GLY A 303 27.16 7.38 10.51
C GLY A 303 26.85 6.92 9.09
N GLY A 304 25.83 7.50 8.46
CA GLY A 304 25.44 7.11 7.10
C GLY A 304 25.27 8.29 6.15
N ASP A 305 25.82 8.14 4.95
CA ASP A 305 25.48 8.95 3.78
C ASP A 305 24.44 8.20 2.92
N VAL A 306 23.33 8.87 2.62
CA VAL A 306 22.21 8.29 1.89
C VAL A 306 22.08 8.98 0.55
N ASN A 307 22.14 8.20 -0.53
CA ASN A 307 22.02 8.72 -1.89
C ASN A 307 20.85 8.09 -2.67
N VAL A 308 20.66 8.58 -3.89
CA VAL A 308 19.63 8.05 -4.82
C VAL A 308 19.97 6.67 -5.38
N SER A 309 21.24 6.25 -5.31
CA SER A 309 21.78 5.03 -5.94
C SER A 309 22.53 4.11 -4.98
N ASN A 310 22.93 4.60 -3.81
CA ASN A 310 23.64 3.84 -2.80
C ASN A 310 23.36 4.39 -1.38
N ILE A 311 23.76 3.62 -0.38
CA ILE A 311 23.86 4.05 1.02
C ILE A 311 25.22 3.59 1.51
N THR A 312 25.99 4.49 2.10
CA THR A 312 27.27 4.15 2.75
C THR A 312 27.12 4.36 4.24
N ILE A 313 27.49 3.37 5.05
CA ILE A 313 27.52 3.46 6.51
C ILE A 313 28.95 3.23 6.96
N ALA A 314 29.42 4.08 7.86
CA ALA A 314 30.68 3.92 8.58
C ALA A 314 30.38 3.75 10.06
N SER A 315 31.17 2.96 10.78
CA SER A 315 31.12 2.93 12.24
C SER A 315 32.50 2.64 12.83
N HIS A 316 32.69 3.10 14.06
CA HIS A 316 33.90 2.87 14.84
C HIS A 316 33.52 2.65 16.30
N ASP A 317 34.45 2.14 17.11
CA ASP A 317 34.28 2.00 18.55
C ASP A 317 34.33 3.37 19.25
N GLY A 318 33.92 3.44 20.52
CA GLY A 318 33.82 4.70 21.27
C GLY A 318 35.11 5.56 21.27
N ASP A 319 36.27 4.92 21.19
CA ASP A 319 37.59 5.56 21.18
C ASP A 319 38.08 5.98 19.78
N GLY A 320 37.28 5.75 18.72
CA GLY A 320 37.65 6.09 17.34
C GLY A 320 38.60 5.08 16.69
N SER A 321 38.53 3.81 17.08
CA SER A 321 39.26 2.68 16.50
C SER A 321 38.33 1.70 15.77
N ASP A 322 38.92 0.71 15.09
CA ASP A 322 38.19 -0.35 14.36
C ASP A 322 37.16 0.20 13.35
N LEU A 323 37.60 1.09 12.46
CA LEU A 323 36.73 1.69 11.46
C LEU A 323 36.23 0.62 10.46
N ALA A 324 34.92 0.43 10.41
CA ALA A 324 34.23 -0.38 9.42
C ALA A 324 33.42 0.50 8.48
N VAL A 325 33.51 0.25 7.17
CA VAL A 325 32.73 0.97 6.14
C VAL A 325 32.03 -0.02 5.23
N THR A 326 30.71 0.08 5.13
CA THR A 326 29.88 -0.73 4.22
C THR A 326 29.17 0.18 3.23
N THR A 327 29.32 -0.10 1.93
CA THR A 327 28.55 0.58 0.88
C THR A 327 27.57 -0.41 0.25
N ILE A 328 26.28 -0.08 0.34
CA ILE A 328 25.21 -0.81 -0.33
C ILE A 328 24.85 -0.08 -1.62
N GLU A 329 25.06 -0.76 -2.73
CA GLU A 329 24.69 -0.29 -4.05
C GLU A 329 24.19 -1.44 -4.93
N ARG A 330 23.75 -1.10 -6.13
CA ARG A 330 23.22 -2.08 -7.07
C ARG A 330 24.35 -2.59 -7.94
N THR A 331 24.63 -3.90 -7.86
CA THR A 331 25.64 -4.53 -8.71
C THR A 331 25.29 -4.40 -10.21
N ALA A 332 26.29 -4.51 -11.09
CA ALA A 332 26.09 -4.50 -12.54
C ALA A 332 25.01 -5.52 -12.99
N ASP A 333 25.04 -6.72 -12.41
CA ASP A 333 24.04 -7.76 -12.61
C ASP A 333 22.62 -7.34 -12.20
N GLN A 334 22.48 -6.72 -11.03
CA GLN A 334 21.19 -6.20 -10.56
C GLN A 334 20.70 -5.05 -11.44
N ASN A 335 21.60 -4.24 -11.97
CA ASN A 335 21.31 -3.18 -12.95
C ASN A 335 20.80 -3.77 -14.26
N ALA A 336 21.50 -4.74 -14.84
CA ALA A 336 21.11 -5.44 -16.06
C ALA A 336 19.74 -6.14 -15.91
N ARG A 337 19.52 -6.87 -14.80
CA ARG A 337 18.24 -7.55 -14.51
C ARG A 337 17.10 -6.56 -14.37
N ALA A 338 17.30 -5.42 -13.70
CA ALA A 338 16.26 -4.40 -13.58
C ALA A 338 15.96 -3.73 -14.93
N GLN A 339 16.98 -3.48 -15.76
CA GLN A 339 16.78 -2.94 -17.09
C GLN A 339 16.00 -3.92 -17.97
N ALA A 340 16.36 -5.21 -17.97
CA ALA A 340 15.61 -6.25 -18.68
C ALA A 340 14.14 -6.33 -18.20
N ARG A 341 13.90 -6.24 -16.89
CA ARG A 341 12.54 -6.17 -16.32
C ARG A 341 11.78 -4.94 -16.82
N ARG A 342 12.39 -3.75 -16.84
CA ARG A 342 11.80 -2.52 -17.38
C ARG A 342 11.42 -2.64 -18.85
N VAL A 343 12.29 -3.25 -19.67
CA VAL A 343 11.99 -3.52 -21.09
C VAL A 343 10.77 -4.44 -21.21
N LYS A 344 10.71 -5.52 -20.43
CA LYS A 344 9.57 -6.45 -20.42
C LYS A 344 8.27 -5.76 -19.97
N GLU A 345 8.33 -4.95 -18.92
CA GLU A 345 7.19 -4.18 -18.40
C GLU A 345 6.68 -3.18 -19.44
N ARG A 346 7.58 -2.42 -20.08
CA ARG A 346 7.22 -1.49 -21.16
C ARG A 346 6.59 -2.20 -22.35
N ARG A 347 7.12 -3.36 -22.77
CA ARG A 347 6.53 -4.18 -23.84
C ARG A 347 5.13 -4.64 -23.47
N ARG A 348 4.91 -5.05 -22.21
CA ARG A 348 3.59 -5.43 -21.71
C ARG A 348 2.63 -4.25 -21.70
N GLN A 349 3.06 -3.09 -21.21
CA GLN A 349 2.23 -1.88 -21.21
C GLN A 349 1.80 -1.50 -22.62
N LYS A 350 2.75 -1.49 -23.57
CA LYS A 350 2.43 -1.29 -25.00
C LYS A 350 1.45 -2.35 -25.51
N SER A 351 1.57 -3.60 -25.09
CA SER A 351 0.61 -4.65 -25.47
C SER A 351 -0.80 -4.39 -24.93
N LEU A 352 -0.92 -3.96 -23.67
CA LEU A 352 -2.19 -3.58 -23.06
C LEU A 352 -2.81 -2.38 -23.78
N ASP A 353 -2.02 -1.34 -24.04
CA ASP A 353 -2.48 -0.14 -24.74
C ASP A 353 -2.94 -0.46 -26.17
N ARG A 354 -2.20 -1.31 -26.90
CA ARG A 354 -2.60 -1.78 -28.23
C ARG A 354 -3.91 -2.56 -28.19
N SER A 355 -4.07 -3.47 -27.23
CA SER A 355 -5.31 -4.26 -27.09
C SER A 355 -6.51 -3.37 -26.78
N ARG A 356 -6.36 -2.39 -25.88
CA ARG A 356 -7.40 -1.41 -25.56
C ARG A 356 -7.76 -0.55 -26.77
N ARG A 357 -6.77 0.03 -27.47
CA ARG A 357 -6.97 0.84 -28.69
C ARG A 357 -7.67 0.06 -29.78
N ASN A 358 -7.27 -1.19 -30.02
CA ASN A 358 -7.88 -2.04 -31.04
C ASN A 358 -9.37 -2.28 -30.78
N SER A 359 -9.76 -2.40 -29.50
CA SER A 359 -11.15 -2.65 -29.10
C SER A 359 -12.00 -1.38 -29.02
N ASN A 360 -11.39 -0.20 -29.19
CA ASN A 360 -11.99 1.13 -29.01
C ASN A 360 -11.43 2.11 -30.04
N ALA A 361 -11.27 1.67 -31.29
CA ALA A 361 -10.55 2.42 -32.31
C ALA A 361 -11.20 3.77 -32.64
N ASP A 362 -12.52 3.85 -32.54
CA ASP A 362 -13.35 5.04 -32.70
C ASP A 362 -12.97 6.19 -31.75
N GLN A 363 -12.34 5.86 -30.61
CA GLN A 363 -11.98 6.81 -29.56
C GLN A 363 -10.57 7.41 -29.70
N TYR A 364 -9.82 7.04 -30.74
CA TYR A 364 -8.45 7.50 -30.97
C TYR A 364 -8.31 8.14 -32.34
N HIS A 365 -7.47 9.17 -32.43
CA HIS A 365 -7.06 9.72 -33.71
C HIS A 365 -6.10 8.77 -34.42
N LEU A 366 -6.04 8.87 -35.74
CA LEU A 366 -4.93 8.34 -36.51
C LEU A 366 -3.67 9.14 -36.15
N SER A 367 -2.49 8.53 -36.29
CA SER A 367 -1.25 9.31 -36.21
C SER A 367 -1.07 10.14 -37.48
N LYS A 368 -0.33 11.25 -37.43
CA LYS A 368 0.00 12.07 -38.61
C LYS A 368 0.51 11.24 -39.81
N ARG A 369 1.29 10.18 -39.53
CA ARG A 369 1.79 9.25 -40.57
C ARG A 369 0.67 8.37 -41.16
N GLN A 370 -0.28 7.92 -40.34
CA GLN A 370 -1.45 7.16 -40.78
C GLN A 370 -2.40 8.05 -41.59
N GLU A 371 -2.62 9.30 -41.19
CA GLU A 371 -3.44 10.27 -41.94
C GLU A 371 -2.85 10.55 -43.32
N ARG A 372 -1.55 10.86 -43.40
CA ARG A 372 -0.85 11.05 -44.68
C ARG A 372 -0.93 9.81 -45.58
N ALA A 373 -0.82 8.62 -44.99
CA ALA A 373 -0.92 7.37 -45.74
C ALA A 373 -2.35 7.10 -46.23
N ALA A 374 -3.37 7.40 -45.42
CA ALA A 374 -4.77 7.29 -45.79
C ALA A 374 -5.12 8.28 -46.92
N LYS A 375 -4.66 9.54 -46.82
CA LYS A 375 -4.81 10.55 -47.88
C LYS A 375 -4.21 10.09 -49.20
N ARG A 376 -2.94 9.66 -49.21
CA ARG A 376 -2.30 9.13 -50.43
C ARG A 376 -3.02 7.93 -51.06
N ARG A 377 -3.74 7.13 -50.28
CA ARG A 377 -4.55 6.02 -50.80
C ARG A 377 -5.85 6.52 -51.40
N ALA A 378 -6.53 7.45 -50.72
CA ALA A 378 -7.74 8.08 -51.22
C ALA A 378 -7.47 8.83 -52.53
N ASP A 379 -6.37 9.59 -52.61
CA ASP A 379 -5.93 10.30 -53.82
C ASP A 379 -5.65 9.32 -54.99
N ARG A 380 -5.41 8.03 -54.71
CA ARG A 380 -5.21 6.95 -55.70
C ARG A 380 -6.47 6.11 -55.95
N GLY A 381 -7.62 6.52 -55.44
CA GLY A 381 -8.88 5.75 -55.56
C GLY A 381 -8.88 4.40 -54.85
N LEU A 382 -7.92 4.16 -53.94
CA LEU A 382 -7.80 2.89 -53.24
C LEU A 382 -8.72 2.85 -52.00
N PRO A 383 -9.33 1.70 -51.68
CA PRO A 383 -10.21 1.58 -50.52
C PRO A 383 -9.46 1.83 -49.21
N ASN A 384 -10.20 2.35 -48.24
CA ASN A 384 -9.69 2.66 -46.91
C ASN A 384 -9.27 1.38 -46.19
N LYS A 385 -8.10 1.40 -45.56
CA LYS A 385 -7.54 0.24 -44.88
C LYS A 385 -7.77 0.38 -43.37
N ALA A 386 -8.41 -0.62 -42.77
CA ALA A 386 -8.55 -0.66 -41.32
C ALA A 386 -7.16 -0.74 -40.66
N HIS A 387 -6.86 0.24 -39.80
CA HIS A 387 -5.62 0.30 -39.04
C HIS A 387 -5.92 0.52 -37.56
N MET A 388 -5.15 -0.12 -36.68
CA MET A 388 -5.17 0.24 -35.27
C MET A 388 -4.67 1.69 -35.10
N PRO A 389 -5.45 2.61 -34.52
CA PRO A 389 -5.07 4.02 -34.42
C PRO A 389 -3.87 4.25 -33.48
N LYS A 390 -2.82 4.89 -34.00
CA LYS A 390 -1.60 5.19 -33.23
C LYS A 390 -1.57 6.62 -32.69
N GLY A 391 -2.56 7.46 -33.01
CA GLY A 391 -2.66 8.83 -32.51
C GLY A 391 -3.11 8.90 -31.05
N PRO A 392 -3.22 10.12 -30.49
CA PRO A 392 -3.75 10.33 -29.15
C PRO A 392 -5.24 9.95 -29.07
N ARG A 393 -5.74 9.77 -27.84
CA ARG A 393 -7.18 9.59 -27.60
C ARG A 393 -7.90 10.90 -27.90
N LYS A 394 -9.10 10.83 -28.45
CA LYS A 394 -9.97 12.00 -28.64
C LYS A 394 -10.30 12.63 -27.28
N ALA A 395 -10.12 13.93 -27.18
CA ALA A 395 -10.29 14.69 -25.95
C ALA A 395 -10.93 16.04 -26.25
N ARG A 396 -11.71 16.54 -25.30
CA ARG A 396 -12.33 17.86 -25.34
C ARG A 396 -11.26 18.94 -25.13
N ALA A 397 -11.63 20.19 -25.38
CA ALA A 397 -10.74 21.35 -25.17
C ALA A 397 -10.18 21.45 -23.72
N ASP A 398 -10.90 20.93 -22.72
CA ASP A 398 -10.46 20.86 -21.32
C ASP A 398 -9.45 19.72 -21.03
N GLY A 399 -8.93 19.05 -22.07
CA GLY A 399 -7.99 17.94 -21.98
C GLY A 399 -8.61 16.63 -21.47
N LYS A 400 -9.92 16.60 -21.15
CA LYS A 400 -10.60 15.39 -20.70
C LYS A 400 -10.99 14.51 -21.88
N PRO A 401 -10.85 13.18 -21.77
CA PRO A 401 -11.31 12.26 -22.81
C PRO A 401 -12.80 12.47 -23.13
N GLU A 402 -13.15 12.54 -24.42
CA GLU A 402 -14.55 12.64 -24.86
C GLU A 402 -15.39 11.48 -24.30
N ARG A 403 -14.80 10.29 -24.34
CA ARG A 403 -15.32 9.09 -23.68
C ARG A 403 -14.37 8.68 -22.57
N ALA A 404 -14.91 8.54 -21.36
CA ALA A 404 -14.14 8.10 -20.20
C ALA A 404 -13.66 6.65 -20.35
N TYR A 405 -12.43 6.35 -19.90
CA TYR A 405 -11.82 5.01 -19.97
C TYR A 405 -12.68 3.88 -19.38
N ARG A 406 -13.62 4.16 -18.46
CA ARG A 406 -14.53 3.15 -17.90
C ARG A 406 -15.51 2.57 -18.89
N ARG A 407 -15.79 3.32 -19.95
CA ARG A 407 -16.71 2.92 -21.01
C ARG A 407 -15.99 2.22 -22.15
N ASP A 408 -14.71 1.88 -21.98
CA ASP A 408 -13.94 1.13 -22.96
C ASP A 408 -14.39 -0.34 -22.96
N THR A 409 -14.53 -0.89 -24.15
CA THR A 409 -14.68 -2.34 -24.36
C THR A 409 -13.32 -2.99 -24.14
N LEU A 410 -13.21 -3.87 -23.15
CA LEU A 410 -11.96 -4.53 -22.78
C LEU A 410 -12.04 -6.04 -23.08
N THR A 411 -11.11 -6.53 -23.89
CA THR A 411 -11.01 -7.96 -24.21
C THR A 411 -10.60 -8.80 -22.99
N ASN A 412 -10.92 -10.09 -23.02
CA ASN A 412 -10.41 -11.05 -22.02
C ASN A 412 -8.88 -11.13 -22.01
N GLY A 413 -8.23 -10.96 -23.17
CA GLY A 413 -6.77 -10.86 -23.28
C GLY A 413 -6.21 -9.66 -22.50
N TYR A 414 -6.82 -8.47 -22.67
CA TYR A 414 -6.45 -7.27 -21.91
C TYR A 414 -6.58 -7.50 -20.40
N ARG A 415 -7.74 -8.00 -19.95
CA ARG A 415 -8.03 -8.25 -18.54
C ARG A 415 -7.02 -9.23 -17.90
N ARG A 416 -6.72 -10.34 -18.59
CA ARG A 416 -5.70 -11.31 -18.15
C ARG A 416 -4.31 -10.69 -18.10
N GLY A 417 -3.90 -9.97 -19.14
CA GLY A 417 -2.59 -9.31 -19.19
C GLY A 417 -2.40 -8.28 -18.07
N ARG A 418 -3.45 -7.51 -17.74
CA ARG A 418 -3.46 -6.53 -16.65
C ARG A 418 -3.39 -7.20 -15.29
N ALA A 419 -4.14 -8.28 -15.08
CA ALA A 419 -4.07 -9.07 -13.85
C ALA A 419 -2.67 -9.69 -13.64
N ALA A 420 -2.06 -10.22 -14.69
CA ALA A 420 -0.68 -10.73 -14.65
C ALA A 420 0.35 -9.63 -14.32
N ALA A 421 0.17 -8.42 -14.87
CA ALA A 421 1.02 -7.28 -14.53
C ALA A 421 0.91 -6.89 -13.05
N ALA A 422 -0.32 -6.82 -12.51
CA ALA A 422 -0.57 -6.52 -11.11
C ALA A 422 0.05 -7.57 -10.17
N LYS A 423 -0.11 -8.87 -10.49
CA LYS A 423 0.50 -9.98 -9.73
C LYS A 423 2.03 -9.85 -9.66
N GLN A 424 2.67 -9.57 -10.79
CA GLN A 424 4.13 -9.39 -10.84
C GLN A 424 4.59 -8.14 -10.08
N ALA A 425 3.85 -7.03 -10.17
CA ALA A 425 4.16 -5.82 -9.42
C ALA A 425 4.08 -6.06 -7.91
N ARG A 426 3.05 -6.77 -7.43
CA ARG A 426 2.91 -7.18 -6.02
C ARG A 426 4.10 -8.03 -5.57
N ALA A 427 4.47 -9.05 -6.34
CA ALA A 427 5.61 -9.90 -6.05
C ALA A 427 6.92 -9.10 -5.99
N ALA A 428 7.13 -8.16 -6.90
CA ALA A 428 8.31 -7.29 -6.91
C ALA A 428 8.36 -6.38 -5.67
N THR A 429 7.23 -5.82 -5.24
CA THR A 429 7.17 -5.00 -4.02
C THR A 429 7.50 -5.81 -2.76
N ILE A 430 6.96 -7.02 -2.64
CA ILE A 430 7.28 -7.92 -1.52
C ILE A 430 8.77 -8.26 -1.51
N ALA A 431 9.32 -8.65 -2.66
CA ALA A 431 10.74 -9.00 -2.77
C ALA A 431 11.65 -7.82 -2.40
N ARG A 432 11.33 -6.59 -2.84
CA ARG A 432 12.10 -5.39 -2.45
C ARG A 432 12.10 -5.16 -0.95
N ARG A 433 10.94 -5.32 -0.29
CA ARG A 433 10.83 -5.16 1.16
C ARG A 433 11.67 -6.22 1.89
N GLN A 434 11.56 -7.48 1.50
CA GLN A 434 12.37 -8.56 2.09
C GLN A 434 13.88 -8.36 1.88
N THR A 435 14.29 -7.87 0.72
CA THR A 435 15.70 -7.50 0.48
C THR A 435 16.13 -6.35 1.39
N ALA A 436 15.32 -5.31 1.52
CA ALA A 436 15.63 -4.18 2.40
C ALA A 436 15.69 -4.58 3.87
N ASP A 437 14.77 -5.42 4.36
CA ASP A 437 14.77 -5.93 5.73
C ASP A 437 16.03 -6.76 6.03
N ARG A 438 16.47 -7.60 5.07
CA ARG A 438 17.72 -8.36 5.19
C ARG A 438 18.94 -7.45 5.23
N MET A 439 19.05 -6.52 4.27
CA MET A 439 20.16 -5.56 4.19
C MET A 439 20.24 -4.70 5.46
N ALA A 440 19.10 -4.27 6.00
CA ALA A 440 19.05 -3.56 7.26
C ALA A 440 19.58 -4.42 8.42
N GLY A 441 19.18 -5.69 8.49
CA GLY A 441 19.72 -6.66 9.44
C GLY A 441 21.24 -6.79 9.35
N ASP A 442 21.77 -6.97 8.15
CA ASP A 442 23.21 -7.12 7.91
C ASP A 442 23.98 -5.83 8.29
N LEU A 443 23.43 -4.66 7.95
CA LEU A 443 24.03 -3.36 8.30
C LEU A 443 24.05 -3.11 9.81
N VAL A 444 22.94 -3.36 10.52
CA VAL A 444 22.87 -3.16 11.98
C VAL A 444 23.79 -4.16 12.70
N ALA A 445 23.91 -5.38 12.19
CA ALA A 445 24.83 -6.39 12.75
C ALA A 445 26.30 -5.97 12.67
N VAL A 446 26.68 -5.19 11.65
CA VAL A 446 28.06 -4.68 11.50
C VAL A 446 28.24 -3.36 12.24
N HIS A 447 27.29 -2.44 12.12
CA HIS A 447 27.50 -1.04 12.51
C HIS A 447 26.96 -0.67 13.88
N GLY A 448 26.10 -1.49 14.49
CA GLY A 448 25.45 -1.16 15.76
C GLY A 448 24.17 -0.36 15.57
N THR A 449 23.59 0.05 16.70
CA THR A 449 22.28 0.72 16.79
C THR A 449 22.37 2.25 16.91
N ASP A 450 23.51 2.80 17.34
CA ASP A 450 23.74 4.25 17.42
C ASP A 450 24.09 4.80 16.04
N LEU A 451 23.07 4.96 15.19
CA LEU A 451 23.22 5.39 13.81
C LEU A 451 22.70 6.81 13.60
N THR A 452 23.56 7.67 13.05
CA THR A 452 23.22 9.00 12.57
C THR A 452 23.21 9.05 11.05
N ILE A 453 22.15 9.60 10.45
CA ILE A 453 22.10 9.85 8.99
C ILE A 453 21.67 11.27 8.68
N GLU A 454 22.08 11.77 7.51
CA GLU A 454 21.67 13.09 7.06
C GLU A 454 20.14 13.23 6.94
N HIS A 455 19.63 14.40 7.34
CA HIS A 455 18.23 14.78 7.19
C HIS A 455 17.94 15.24 5.74
N GLY A 456 17.99 14.28 4.81
CA GLY A 456 17.70 14.48 3.39
C GLY A 456 16.21 14.38 3.05
N SER A 457 15.72 15.23 2.13
CA SER A 457 14.34 15.14 1.63
C SER A 457 14.23 14.14 0.48
N ILE A 458 13.86 12.90 0.80
CA ILE A 458 13.58 11.85 -0.21
C ILE A 458 12.48 12.30 -1.18
N THR A 459 11.53 13.12 -0.73
CA THR A 459 10.50 13.71 -1.58
C THR A 459 11.10 14.63 -2.64
N ALA A 460 12.06 15.49 -2.28
CA ALA A 460 12.76 16.34 -3.24
C ALA A 460 13.54 15.48 -4.25
N TRP A 461 14.23 14.44 -3.79
CA TRP A 461 14.94 13.50 -4.66
C TRP A 461 14.00 12.75 -5.60
N ALA A 462 12.81 12.37 -5.16
CA ALA A 462 11.83 11.69 -5.99
C ALA A 462 11.27 12.60 -7.10
N ARG A 463 11.22 13.92 -6.88
CA ARG A 463 10.83 14.90 -7.90
C ARG A 463 11.91 15.03 -8.98
N GLN A 464 13.18 15.11 -8.58
CA GLN A 464 14.30 15.34 -9.50
C GLN A 464 14.83 14.05 -10.16
N TRP A 465 14.87 12.94 -9.42
CA TRP A 465 15.50 11.68 -9.81
C TRP A 465 14.61 10.45 -9.60
N GLY A 466 13.28 10.60 -9.69
CA GLY A 466 12.31 9.56 -9.33
C GLY A 466 12.56 8.18 -9.93
N ARG A 467 13.18 8.08 -11.12
CA ARG A 467 13.55 6.80 -11.74
C ARG A 467 14.69 6.07 -11.03
N ALA A 468 15.69 6.79 -10.54
CA ALA A 468 16.81 6.24 -9.78
C ALA A 468 16.35 5.88 -8.36
N VAL A 469 15.62 6.80 -7.72
CA VAL A 469 15.00 6.60 -6.40
C VAL A 469 14.08 5.38 -6.41
N HIS A 470 13.29 5.15 -7.46
CA HIS A 470 12.45 3.95 -7.56
C HIS A 470 13.25 2.66 -7.86
N ALA A 471 14.44 2.77 -8.46
CA ALA A 471 15.26 1.61 -8.78
C ALA A 471 15.98 1.06 -7.54
N PHE A 472 16.52 1.95 -6.70
CA PHE A 472 17.27 1.62 -5.50
C PHE A 472 16.40 1.62 -4.23
N THR A 473 15.38 2.47 -4.17
CA THR A 473 14.44 2.60 -3.05
C THR A 473 15.09 2.95 -1.71
N PRO A 474 15.89 4.03 -1.61
CA PRO A 474 16.62 4.38 -0.39
C PRO A 474 15.71 4.56 0.83
N GLY A 475 14.53 5.17 0.65
CA GLY A 475 13.57 5.33 1.74
C GLY A 475 12.99 4.01 2.28
N LEU A 476 12.94 2.95 1.46
CA LEU A 476 12.52 1.63 1.93
C LEU A 476 13.60 0.99 2.81
N LEU A 477 14.87 1.16 2.44
CA LEU A 477 16.02 0.65 3.19
C LEU A 477 16.22 1.43 4.50
N ILE A 478 16.13 2.76 4.49
CA ILE A 478 16.18 3.57 5.71
C ILE A 478 15.07 3.16 6.69
N ALA A 479 13.82 3.04 6.21
CA ALA A 479 12.72 2.60 7.07
C ALA A 479 12.93 1.18 7.62
N ALA A 480 13.64 0.31 6.87
CA ALA A 480 14.00 -1.02 7.35
C ALA A 480 15.09 -0.96 8.42
N ILE A 481 16.10 -0.10 8.25
CA ILE A 481 17.15 0.16 9.25
C ILE A 481 16.53 0.71 10.54
N GLU A 482 15.67 1.71 10.46
CA GLU A 482 14.96 2.26 11.63
C GLU A 482 14.18 1.19 12.41
N ARG A 483 13.47 0.30 11.70
CA ARG A 483 12.76 -0.81 12.32
C ARG A 483 13.70 -1.81 12.97
N GLU A 484 14.82 -2.13 12.32
CA GLU A 484 15.78 -3.10 12.84
C GLU A 484 16.55 -2.55 14.05
N VAL A 485 16.94 -1.27 14.03
CA VAL A 485 17.56 -0.58 15.19
C VAL A 485 16.63 -0.64 16.40
N ALA A 486 15.38 -0.22 16.24
CA ALA A 486 14.39 -0.24 17.33
C ALA A 486 14.09 -1.67 17.84
N ALA A 487 14.20 -2.68 16.97
CA ALA A 487 13.99 -4.08 17.32
C ALA A 487 15.22 -4.75 17.96
N ALA A 488 16.43 -4.28 17.64
CA ALA A 488 17.67 -4.75 18.24
C ALA A 488 17.91 -4.13 19.62
N GLN A 489 17.58 -2.85 19.79
CA GLN A 489 17.70 -2.14 21.06
C GLN A 489 16.43 -1.29 21.31
N PRO A 490 15.57 -1.69 22.26
CA PRO A 490 14.39 -0.92 22.62
C PRO A 490 14.75 0.53 23.01
N GLY A 491 14.02 1.50 22.47
CA GLY A 491 14.25 2.92 22.68
C GLY A 491 15.33 3.55 21.79
N ALA A 492 16.14 2.75 21.09
CA ALA A 492 17.08 3.29 20.10
C ALA A 492 16.32 3.78 18.85
N THR A 493 16.79 4.90 18.30
CA THR A 493 16.26 5.48 17.06
C THR A 493 17.42 5.95 16.19
N VAL A 494 17.18 6.01 14.87
CA VAL A 494 18.16 6.55 13.93
C VAL A 494 18.11 8.07 14.02
N LYS A 495 19.22 8.68 14.45
CA LYS A 495 19.35 10.13 14.63
C LYS A 495 19.45 10.84 13.28
N ARG A 496 19.00 12.10 13.21
CA ARG A 496 18.93 12.88 11.98
C ARG A 496 19.79 14.14 12.07
N ALA A 497 20.89 14.18 11.32
CA ALA A 497 21.78 15.34 11.29
C ALA A 497 21.33 16.38 10.24
N GLY A 498 21.28 17.65 10.62
CA GLY A 498 20.94 18.75 9.72
C GLY A 498 22.00 18.94 8.62
N THR A 499 21.57 18.88 7.36
CA THR A 499 22.47 18.92 6.18
C THR A 499 23.18 20.26 5.99
N ARG A 500 22.60 21.37 6.48
CA ARG A 500 23.18 22.72 6.32
C ARG A 500 24.27 23.00 7.35
N GLN A 501 24.08 22.51 8.57
CA GLN A 501 24.96 22.75 9.72
C GLN A 501 26.22 21.90 9.60
N THR A 502 26.06 20.60 9.32
CA THR A 502 27.19 19.67 9.26
C THR A 502 27.90 19.71 7.90
N ALA A 503 27.14 19.89 6.81
CA ALA A 503 27.64 19.95 5.43
C ALA A 503 28.71 18.87 5.14
N MET A 504 28.46 17.62 5.54
CA MET A 504 29.47 16.56 5.64
C MET A 504 30.08 16.21 4.28
N SER A 505 29.28 16.24 3.21
CA SER A 505 29.77 16.05 1.84
C SER A 505 30.81 17.07 1.35
N GLN A 506 30.97 18.19 2.06
CA GLN A 506 31.88 19.29 1.72
C GLN A 506 33.11 19.33 2.64
N HIS A 507 33.08 18.64 3.78
CA HIS A 507 34.16 18.64 4.76
C HIS A 507 35.05 17.40 4.62
N CYS A 508 36.27 17.52 5.12
CA CYS A 508 37.17 16.42 5.42
C CYS A 508 37.10 16.13 6.93
N PRO A 509 37.34 14.89 7.38
CA PRO A 509 37.46 14.56 8.80
C PRO A 509 38.51 15.39 9.56
N CYS A 510 39.50 15.98 8.87
CA CYS A 510 40.45 16.92 9.49
C CYS A 510 39.90 18.35 9.70
N GLY A 511 38.62 18.60 9.41
CA GLY A 511 37.98 19.93 9.54
C GLY A 511 38.07 20.82 8.30
N HIS A 512 38.92 20.49 7.32
CA HIS A 512 39.03 21.31 6.11
C HIS A 512 37.74 21.24 5.26
N ARG A 513 37.21 22.41 4.88
CA ARG A 513 36.01 22.55 4.05
C ARG A 513 36.37 22.98 2.64
N GLU A 514 35.85 22.26 1.65
CA GLU A 514 35.99 22.61 0.24
C GLU A 514 34.67 22.36 -0.49
N LYS A 515 34.25 23.31 -1.32
CA LYS A 515 33.03 23.16 -2.13
C LYS A 515 33.24 22.10 -3.21
N LYS A 516 32.40 21.06 -3.22
CA LYS A 516 32.42 19.92 -4.14
C LYS A 516 31.08 19.80 -4.87
N PRO A 517 31.07 19.72 -6.22
CA PRO A 517 29.84 19.47 -6.97
C PRO A 517 29.33 18.04 -6.72
N LEU A 518 28.03 17.81 -6.92
CA LEU A 518 27.42 16.50 -6.72
C LEU A 518 28.05 15.38 -7.57
N SER A 519 28.60 15.70 -8.74
CA SER A 519 29.32 14.76 -9.62
C SER A 519 30.68 14.31 -9.07
N GLN A 520 31.31 15.06 -8.16
CA GLN A 520 32.60 14.71 -7.59
C GLN A 520 32.43 13.63 -6.51
N ARG A 521 32.65 12.36 -6.89
CA ARG A 521 32.45 11.19 -6.01
C ARG A 521 33.68 10.74 -5.24
N THR A 522 34.85 11.25 -5.60
CA THR A 522 36.10 10.99 -4.88
C THR A 522 36.44 12.19 -4.01
N HIS A 523 36.74 11.94 -2.74
CA HIS A 523 37.30 12.92 -1.84
C HIS A 523 38.83 12.85 -1.91
N ARG A 524 39.49 14.00 -2.02
CA ARG A 524 40.94 14.17 -1.85
C ARG A 524 41.16 15.45 -1.07
N CYS A 525 41.70 15.36 0.13
CA CYS A 525 41.96 16.52 0.96
C CYS A 525 43.36 17.07 0.67
N VAL A 526 43.46 18.36 0.32
CA VAL A 526 44.75 19.04 0.09
C VAL A 526 45.55 19.29 1.37
N VAL A 527 44.90 19.24 2.54
CA VAL A 527 45.54 19.54 3.84
C VAL A 527 46.11 18.28 4.50
N CYS A 528 45.30 17.24 4.69
CA CYS A 528 45.72 16.02 5.39
C CYS A 528 45.99 14.82 4.46
N GLY A 529 45.87 15.02 3.13
CA GLY A 529 46.11 13.99 2.12
C GLY A 529 45.13 12.82 2.14
N LEU A 530 44.03 12.87 2.91
CA LEU A 530 43.04 11.79 2.94
C LEU A 530 42.39 11.62 1.56
N ALA A 531 42.31 10.39 1.08
CA ALA A 531 41.65 10.05 -0.18
C ALA A 531 40.70 8.86 0.01
N GLY A 532 39.55 8.92 -0.65
CA GLY A 532 38.52 7.86 -0.56
C GLY A 532 37.24 8.21 -1.33
N GLY A 533 36.23 7.35 -1.23
CA GLY A 533 34.88 7.68 -1.68
C GLY A 533 34.29 8.84 -0.87
N ARG A 534 33.68 9.84 -1.52
CA ARG A 534 33.07 10.99 -0.84
C ARG A 534 31.98 10.55 0.12
N ASP A 535 31.14 9.63 -0.31
CA ASP A 535 30.01 9.13 0.48
C ASP A 535 30.52 8.35 1.71
N ALA A 536 31.67 7.64 1.60
CA ALA A 536 32.36 7.03 2.74
C ALA A 536 32.94 8.07 3.70
N VAL A 537 33.63 9.09 3.20
CA VAL A 537 34.12 10.21 4.02
C VAL A 537 32.97 10.93 4.74
N SER A 538 31.83 11.11 4.06
CA SER A 538 30.64 11.74 4.64
C SER A 538 30.00 10.86 5.72
N ALA A 539 29.96 9.54 5.51
CA ALA A 539 29.50 8.57 6.50
C ALA A 539 30.41 8.55 7.75
N VAL A 540 31.73 8.65 7.58
CA VAL A 540 32.68 8.79 8.70
C VAL A 540 32.44 10.08 9.47
N LEU A 541 32.24 11.21 8.78
CA LEU A 541 31.87 12.46 9.47
C LEU A 541 30.56 12.31 10.24
N ALA A 542 29.59 11.58 9.68
CA ALA A 542 28.30 11.34 10.32
C ALA A 542 28.42 10.48 11.59
N SER A 543 29.40 9.58 11.70
CA SER A 543 29.60 8.75 12.91
C SER A 543 30.20 9.57 14.06
N CYS A 544 30.87 10.67 13.73
CA CYS A 544 31.42 11.63 14.67
C CYS A 544 30.46 12.80 14.97
N VAL A 545 29.17 12.70 14.62
CA VAL A 545 28.19 13.74 14.94
C VAL A 545 27.71 13.58 16.39
N ASP A 546 27.72 14.70 17.11
CA ASP A 546 27.03 14.89 18.37
C ASP A 546 25.81 15.80 18.17
N MET A 547 24.76 15.58 18.96
CA MET A 547 23.53 16.39 18.93
C MET A 547 23.18 16.79 20.35
N ALA A 548 22.92 18.08 20.57
CA ALA A 548 22.40 18.54 21.85
C ALA A 548 20.96 18.07 22.06
N ASP A 549 20.17 17.98 20.98
CA ASP A 549 18.83 17.43 20.97
C ASP A 549 18.64 16.51 19.74
N PRO A 550 18.47 15.18 19.93
CA PRO A 550 18.23 14.22 18.84
C PRO A 550 16.97 14.49 18.01
N ASP A 551 15.97 15.17 18.56
CA ASP A 551 14.72 15.51 17.87
C ASP A 551 14.84 16.81 17.05
N GLU A 552 15.92 17.57 17.24
CA GLU A 552 16.22 18.79 16.52
C GLU A 552 17.47 18.65 15.65
N PRO A 553 17.33 18.32 14.34
CA PRO A 553 18.45 18.13 13.43
C PRO A 553 19.41 19.33 13.32
N SER A 554 18.94 20.55 13.62
CA SER A 554 19.76 21.77 13.62
C SER A 554 20.87 21.77 14.67
N THR A 555 20.74 20.95 15.73
CA THR A 555 21.71 20.91 16.83
C THR A 555 22.90 20.00 16.56
N ALA A 556 22.94 19.35 15.40
CA ALA A 556 24.00 18.44 15.00
C ALA A 556 25.31 19.19 14.74
N ILE A 557 26.38 18.76 15.42
CA ILE A 557 27.74 19.27 15.28
C ILE A 557 28.68 18.08 15.05
N VAL A 558 29.66 18.24 14.16
CA VAL A 558 30.69 17.22 13.94
C VAL A 558 31.81 17.39 14.97
N ASP A 559 32.15 16.34 15.71
CA ASP A 559 33.37 16.26 16.50
C ASP A 559 34.57 16.04 15.58
N TYR A 560 35.18 17.15 15.15
CA TYR A 560 36.37 17.13 14.31
C TYR A 560 37.64 16.64 15.04
N ARG A 561 37.63 16.55 16.38
CA ARG A 561 38.74 15.94 17.11
C ARG A 561 38.74 14.44 16.86
N LEU A 562 37.59 13.80 17.05
CA LEU A 562 37.39 12.38 16.80
C LEU A 562 37.53 12.05 15.29
N ALA A 563 36.90 12.84 14.42
CA ALA A 563 37.02 12.66 12.98
C ALA A 563 38.48 12.83 12.51
N GLY A 564 39.23 13.76 13.11
CA GLY A 564 40.65 13.97 12.84
C GLY A 564 41.51 12.77 13.25
N GLN A 565 41.22 12.16 14.40
CA GLN A 565 41.89 10.93 14.86
C GLN A 565 41.69 9.78 13.87
N LEU A 566 40.44 9.55 13.42
CA LEU A 566 40.13 8.54 12.39
C LEU A 566 40.84 8.81 11.06
N ALA A 567 41.02 10.08 10.67
CA ALA A 567 41.77 10.41 9.45
C ALA A 567 43.30 10.34 9.59
N ALA A 568 43.81 10.35 10.82
CA ALA A 568 45.23 10.18 11.13
C ALA A 568 45.60 8.70 11.27
N ASP A 569 44.67 7.85 11.72
CA ASP A 569 44.89 6.41 11.88
C ASP A 569 45.16 5.71 10.52
N PRO A 570 46.31 5.04 10.34
CA PRO A 570 46.65 4.37 9.08
C PRO A 570 45.66 3.28 8.65
N ALA A 571 45.09 2.53 9.62
CA ALA A 571 44.12 1.48 9.32
C ALA A 571 42.82 2.09 8.77
N SER A 572 42.28 3.10 9.46
CA SER A 572 41.12 3.87 9.03
C SER A 572 41.32 4.52 7.66
N ARG A 573 42.48 5.12 7.41
CA ARG A 573 42.84 5.67 6.09
C ARG A 573 42.81 4.60 5.01
N THR A 574 43.30 3.40 5.29
CA THR A 574 43.29 2.27 4.36
C THR A 574 41.85 1.84 4.06
N THR A 575 41.00 1.69 5.09
CA THR A 575 39.57 1.37 4.93
C THR A 575 38.85 2.41 4.07
N ILE A 576 39.06 3.70 4.34
CA ILE A 576 38.46 4.79 3.56
C ILE A 576 39.00 4.79 2.13
N PHE A 577 40.30 4.56 1.93
CA PHE A 577 40.91 4.53 0.61
C PHE A 577 40.40 3.36 -0.24
N GLN A 578 40.14 2.19 0.34
CA GLN A 578 39.56 1.04 -0.37
C GLN A 578 38.17 1.32 -0.94
N THR A 579 37.47 2.34 -0.43
CA THR A 579 36.20 2.80 -1.00
C THR A 579 36.38 3.68 -2.24
N ALA A 580 37.61 4.08 -2.58
CA ALA A 580 37.91 4.86 -3.77
C ALA A 580 37.59 4.05 -5.02
N GLY A 581 36.70 4.58 -5.86
CA GLY A 581 36.33 3.95 -7.13
C GLY A 581 35.21 2.91 -7.05
N VAL A 582 34.67 2.61 -5.86
CA VAL A 582 33.50 1.73 -5.68
C VAL A 582 32.25 2.29 -6.39
N GLN A 583 32.25 3.55 -6.79
CA GLN A 583 31.10 4.17 -7.46
C GLN A 583 31.25 4.18 -8.99
N GLU A 584 30.54 3.27 -9.67
CA GLU A 584 30.23 3.47 -11.08
C GLU A 584 29.28 4.66 -11.25
N HIS A 585 29.48 5.42 -12.32
CA HIS A 585 28.63 6.53 -12.72
C HIS A 585 27.50 5.99 -13.62
N PRO A 586 26.23 5.82 -13.17
CA PRO A 586 25.15 6.00 -14.10
C PRO A 586 25.08 7.51 -14.32
N TRP A 587 25.44 7.94 -15.52
CA TRP A 587 24.99 9.22 -16.04
C TRP A 587 23.55 9.44 -15.58
N ALA A 588 23.30 10.62 -14.99
CA ALA A 588 21.95 11.09 -14.70
C ALA A 588 21.03 10.57 -15.79
N SER A 589 19.98 9.82 -15.40
CA SER A 589 18.91 9.32 -16.27
C SER A 589 19.04 9.87 -17.69
N THR A 590 19.51 9.09 -18.67
CA THR A 590 19.67 9.52 -20.08
C THR A 590 18.36 10.01 -20.73
N ASP A 591 17.29 10.11 -19.97
CA ASP A 591 16.12 10.91 -20.31
C ASP A 591 16.24 12.22 -19.54
N THR A 592 16.65 13.27 -20.24
CA THR A 592 16.46 14.66 -19.80
C THR A 592 15.03 14.83 -19.29
N PRO A 593 14.79 15.47 -18.13
CA PRO A 593 13.45 15.86 -17.76
C PRO A 593 12.87 16.73 -18.88
N ASP A 594 11.70 16.35 -19.39
CA ASP A 594 10.94 17.18 -20.31
C ASP A 594 10.56 18.47 -19.55
N PRO A 595 11.07 19.65 -19.93
CA PRO A 595 10.82 20.90 -19.21
C PRO A 595 9.34 21.34 -19.27
N GLY A 596 8.49 20.66 -20.05
CA GLY A 596 7.07 20.99 -20.20
C GLY A 596 6.12 20.49 -19.10
N ILE A 597 6.60 19.81 -18.04
CA ILE A 597 5.72 19.28 -16.98
C ILE A 597 6.28 19.61 -15.60
N LEU A 598 6.15 20.87 -15.18
CA LEU A 598 6.27 21.24 -13.76
C LEU A 598 4.87 21.25 -13.14
N PRO A 599 4.55 20.36 -12.17
CA PRO A 599 3.44 20.59 -11.28
C PRO A 599 3.82 21.61 -10.20
N ALA A 600 2.96 22.60 -10.00
CA ALA A 600 3.02 23.56 -8.91
C ALA A 600 3.05 22.86 -7.53
N GLU A 601 3.63 23.57 -6.56
CA GLU A 601 3.93 23.11 -5.21
C GLU A 601 2.70 22.60 -4.44
N GLY A 602 2.87 21.44 -3.80
CA GLY A 602 1.89 20.82 -2.92
C GLY A 602 2.49 19.60 -2.20
N ASP A 603 2.24 19.51 -0.91
CA ASP A 603 2.89 18.69 0.13
C ASP A 603 2.77 17.15 -0.02
N PRO A 604 3.62 16.32 0.62
CA PRO A 604 3.80 14.91 0.31
C PRO A 604 2.85 14.02 1.12
N ALA A 605 1.80 13.54 0.46
CA ALA A 605 1.17 12.28 0.80
C ALA A 605 0.65 11.67 -0.49
N THR A 606 1.30 10.59 -0.95
CA THR A 606 0.74 9.61 -1.90
C THR A 606 -0.27 10.19 -2.90
N SER A 607 0.19 11.08 -3.79
CA SER A 607 -0.67 11.74 -4.76
C SER A 607 -1.11 10.76 -5.85
N PHE A 608 -2.26 10.15 -5.61
CA PHE A 608 -3.10 9.41 -6.58
C PHE A 608 -3.79 10.31 -7.62
N THR A 609 -3.43 11.60 -7.70
CA THR A 609 -4.11 12.57 -8.56
C THR A 609 -3.14 13.61 -9.12
N ALA A 610 -2.58 13.32 -10.29
CA ALA A 610 -2.17 14.33 -11.25
C ALA A 610 -2.23 13.69 -12.64
N GLY A 611 -3.11 14.24 -13.49
CA GLY A 611 -3.24 13.80 -14.88
C GLY A 611 -1.98 14.11 -15.69
N SER A 612 -1.83 13.34 -16.78
CA SER A 612 -0.98 13.68 -17.93
C SER A 612 0.54 13.44 -17.81
N ALA A 613 0.92 12.16 -17.68
CA ALA A 613 1.95 11.45 -18.48
C ALA A 613 2.31 10.12 -17.79
N PRO A 614 2.33 8.96 -18.48
CA PRO A 614 2.65 7.70 -17.84
C PRO A 614 4.12 7.67 -17.40
N ARG A 615 4.36 7.73 -16.08
CA ARG A 615 5.66 7.41 -15.48
C ARG A 615 6.03 5.97 -15.83
N THR A 616 7.11 5.79 -16.60
CA THR A 616 7.68 4.47 -16.88
C THR A 616 8.21 3.83 -15.60
N GLY A 617 7.71 2.65 -15.24
CA GLY A 617 8.21 1.85 -14.10
C GLY A 617 7.25 1.68 -12.93
N THR A 618 6.06 2.28 -13.01
CA THR A 618 4.88 1.83 -12.28
C THR A 618 3.93 1.21 -13.30
N VAL A 619 3.33 0.05 -13.00
CA VAL A 619 2.04 -0.31 -13.60
C VAL A 619 1.21 0.97 -13.50
N PRO A 620 0.65 1.51 -14.60
CA PRO A 620 -0.17 2.70 -14.50
C PRO A 620 -1.13 2.48 -13.34
N PRO A 621 -1.31 3.44 -12.42
CA PRO A 621 -2.43 3.35 -11.51
C PRO A 621 -3.64 3.00 -12.37
N PRO A 622 -4.55 2.13 -11.90
CA PRO A 622 -5.77 1.80 -12.65
C PRO A 622 -6.26 3.12 -13.24
N THR A 623 -6.36 3.21 -14.58
CA THR A 623 -6.98 4.41 -15.17
C THR A 623 -8.26 4.61 -14.35
N PRO A 624 -8.48 5.76 -13.68
CA PRO A 624 -9.38 5.91 -12.51
C PRO A 624 -10.85 5.49 -12.64
N ASN A 625 -11.20 4.73 -13.66
CA ASN A 625 -12.52 4.35 -14.04
C ASN A 625 -12.35 3.14 -14.98
N GLU A 626 -12.27 1.93 -14.44
CA GLU A 626 -12.62 0.67 -15.14
C GLU A 626 -13.80 -0.01 -14.42
N THR A 627 -14.67 0.80 -13.81
CA THR A 627 -15.96 0.40 -13.24
C THR A 627 -17.05 0.84 -14.21
N PRO A 628 -18.01 -0.01 -14.60
CA PRO A 628 -19.13 0.41 -15.43
C PRO A 628 -19.80 1.63 -14.80
N ALA A 629 -19.92 2.72 -15.56
CA ALA A 629 -20.94 3.71 -15.27
C ALA A 629 -22.25 3.21 -15.88
N HIS A 630 -22.92 2.31 -15.15
CA HIS A 630 -24.38 2.26 -15.20
C HIS A 630 -24.89 2.82 -13.87
N ALA A 631 -25.19 4.10 -13.93
CA ALA A 631 -26.20 4.84 -13.19
C ALA A 631 -26.20 6.24 -13.81
N GLY A 632 -26.53 6.30 -15.10
CA GLY A 632 -27.45 7.33 -15.53
C GLY A 632 -28.80 6.64 -15.41
N ASP A 633 -29.63 7.13 -14.50
CA ASP A 633 -31.05 7.35 -14.72
C ASP A 633 -31.69 6.42 -15.76
N HIS A 634 -31.93 5.18 -15.34
CA HIS A 634 -32.97 4.35 -15.91
C HIS A 634 -33.73 3.73 -14.73
N VAL A 635 -34.61 4.53 -14.15
CA VAL A 635 -35.96 4.02 -13.85
C VAL A 635 -36.57 3.76 -15.23
N GLY A 636 -36.52 2.51 -15.68
CA GLY A 636 -37.44 2.03 -16.71
C GLY A 636 -38.81 1.84 -16.05
N PRO A 637 -39.90 2.16 -16.74
CA PRO A 637 -41.19 2.41 -16.14
C PRO A 637 -41.82 1.09 -15.70
N GLU A 638 -42.15 0.96 -14.43
CA GLU A 638 -43.46 0.53 -13.96
C GLU A 638 -43.47 0.43 -12.42
N ALA A 639 -44.49 1.08 -11.84
CA ALA A 639 -45.03 0.93 -10.50
C ALA A 639 -44.04 0.98 -9.31
N THR A 640 -43.71 2.19 -8.87
CA THR A 640 -43.82 2.57 -7.45
C THR A 640 -44.02 4.08 -7.35
N THR A 641 -44.99 4.47 -6.53
CA THR A 641 -45.54 5.81 -6.34
C THR A 641 -44.47 6.84 -5.97
N ASN A 642 -44.59 8.04 -6.56
CA ASN A 642 -43.78 9.22 -6.29
C ASN A 642 -43.96 9.66 -4.83
N PRO A 643 -42.92 9.62 -3.96
CA PRO A 643 -43.02 10.06 -2.57
C PRO A 643 -43.06 11.59 -2.39
N ASN A 644 -43.07 12.35 -3.50
CA ASN A 644 -43.19 13.82 -3.50
C ASN A 644 -44.54 14.33 -4.05
N ALA A 645 -45.57 13.49 -4.16
CA ALA A 645 -46.92 13.98 -4.46
C ALA A 645 -47.52 14.68 -3.22
N PRO A 646 -47.96 15.95 -3.30
CA PRO A 646 -48.65 16.62 -2.20
C PRO A 646 -50.00 15.94 -1.93
N PRO A 647 -50.50 15.93 -0.68
CA PRO A 647 -51.77 15.29 -0.35
C PRO A 647 -52.92 16.02 -1.04
N THR A 648 -53.66 15.31 -1.89
CA THR A 648 -54.94 15.77 -2.44
C THR A 648 -55.98 15.81 -1.34
N GLY A 649 -56.38 17.01 -0.91
CA GLY A 649 -57.45 17.16 0.07
C GLY A 649 -57.58 18.55 0.68
N ARG A 650 -57.87 19.58 -0.12
CA ARG A 650 -58.67 20.73 0.33
C ARG A 650 -59.27 21.46 -0.87
N GLN A 651 -60.58 21.32 -1.01
CA GLN A 651 -61.43 22.17 -1.84
C GLN A 651 -61.26 23.62 -1.38
N LEU A 652 -60.93 24.52 -2.32
CA LEU A 652 -61.40 25.90 -2.27
C LEU A 652 -61.92 26.26 -3.65
N ALA A 653 -63.11 26.85 -3.61
CA ALA A 653 -64.02 27.06 -4.72
C ALA A 653 -63.55 28.14 -5.70
N ALA A 654 -63.85 27.90 -6.97
CA ALA A 654 -64.43 28.77 -8.00
C ALA A 654 -64.05 30.26 -8.14
N VAL A 655 -64.22 30.69 -9.40
CA VAL A 655 -64.26 32.05 -9.95
C VAL A 655 -62.86 32.58 -10.33
N GLY A 656 -62.51 32.85 -11.59
CA GLY A 656 -63.31 33.19 -12.77
C GLY A 656 -62.89 34.59 -13.21
N LEU A 657 -62.11 34.67 -14.29
CA LEU A 657 -61.74 35.91 -14.97
C LEU A 657 -62.95 36.81 -15.27
N ARG A 658 -62.80 38.12 -15.05
CA ARG A 658 -63.30 39.21 -15.92
C ARG A 658 -62.76 40.59 -15.45
N ASP A 659 -61.93 41.17 -16.31
CA ASP A 659 -62.15 42.44 -17.01
C ASP A 659 -62.48 43.76 -16.26
N ILE A 660 -61.74 44.79 -16.69
CA ILE A 660 -62.07 46.22 -16.87
C ILE A 660 -61.81 47.19 -15.71
N SER A 661 -61.09 48.26 -16.08
CA SER A 661 -60.84 49.58 -15.44
C SER A 661 -59.87 49.66 -14.27
#